data_AF-A0A1H1KLU4-F1
#
_entry.id   AF-A0A1H1KLU4-F1
#
_cell.length_a   1.000
_cell.length_b   1.000
_cell.length_c   1.000
_cell.angle_alpha   90.00
_cell.angle_beta   90.00
_cell.angle_gamma   90.00
#
_symmetry.space_group_name_H-M   'P 1'
#
loop_
_entity.id
_entity.type
_entity.pdbx_description
1 polymer ?
#
loop_
_entity_poly.entity_id
_entity_poly.type
_entity_poly.pdbx_seq_one_letter_code
_entity_poly.pdbx_strand_id
1 'polypeptide(L)'
;MGSEAIFLESRVPWTKGVFFLGCFERRVTLYSQQVRALNLVDAILETREILPPHGGRVAVIGGGASGLTTAAAFARSGLDLAHIDLYERTHDLMHLQRECRDRYLHPRLYDWPRDGSTERDAKLPIMTWTAGSAKEVAAQLWAGFEEYAGASSKKVQVHTGQYVSGLKVQGASRNFFKIEGIGDANNPYDVVVLCIGFGYEIGIDKPGAPSYWDRFPIAGAILAPPSGTDNHKIFISGNGDGGLADLVLSAFVHMSHQDLHEFVLKYLDTSAMDDVRRLLLEVEEFAWKDKAFDVFEEYKQRVEPLLLGNSALMEATRKKLRADAEIWFHVAGQHLFKRESSILNRLLAYLAILADKTSTREAMIHLCRNALEVPRDDGKIEIEGNEPFVARYTFRRYGPDKEKNLRPFIDLADRMRKRDPAKADCYPQTPELSESAWRRFKHRFYENRRFYVPHGKYDHKRVAELAAKLAFSFDKVDTYEKTKKLCEEYSAIQMSNDAALIKVDDDPFLMDMRYKVGEYLACTGNLIEGNELYEQAFEIFKTGRTKLEEKDAGELHVGLIHQLRGHIDEHQEEVVEASFYFGVDSPRALQAQVCSACRMIAKRDDQHLRKAEGVLKAIGTRVGAESAGNPFLRICYELQCAKLYRRRAQIAASDSERKGLANEALKVVNVAKRWIEKNSAIMTSNQSVYVSYLWVCELMAKGLLPETDQQAISELRHIVRQLVGALPRDLAFCHFTEKEMTIATGVARGPQRLLSRTGG
;
A
#
# COMPACT_ATOMS: atom_id res chain seq x y z
N MET A 1 8.14 12.93 25.33
CA MET A 1 8.40 12.14 26.55
C MET A 1 9.49 11.12 26.27
N GLY A 2 10.40 10.87 27.22
CA GLY A 2 11.40 9.79 27.09
C GLY A 2 10.76 8.40 27.27
N SER A 3 11.43 7.35 26.81
CA SER A 3 10.94 5.97 26.86
C SER A 3 10.65 5.49 28.29
N GLU A 4 11.48 5.87 29.26
CA GLU A 4 11.27 5.55 30.69
C GLU A 4 9.95 6.10 31.25
N ALA A 5 9.59 7.34 30.88
CA ALA A 5 8.33 7.93 31.32
C ALA A 5 7.13 7.16 30.76
N ILE A 6 7.15 6.84 29.46
CA ILE A 6 6.07 6.08 28.79
C ILE A 6 5.92 4.69 29.41
N PHE A 7 7.05 4.04 29.67
CA PHE A 7 7.11 2.74 30.33
C PHE A 7 6.47 2.79 31.72
N LEU A 8 6.90 3.72 32.57
CA LEU A 8 6.37 3.87 33.92
C LEU A 8 4.88 4.25 33.91
N GLU A 9 4.48 5.17 33.04
CA GLU A 9 3.09 5.64 32.93
C GLU A 9 2.10 4.57 32.46
N SER A 10 2.56 3.58 31.70
CA SER A 10 1.70 2.52 31.19
C SER A 10 1.72 1.28 32.10
N ARG A 11 2.80 1.06 32.87
CA ARG A 11 2.98 -0.10 33.74
C ARG A 11 2.06 -0.08 34.96
N VAL A 12 1.36 -1.18 35.22
CA VAL A 12 0.57 -1.37 36.45
C VAL A 12 1.51 -1.43 37.66
N PRO A 13 1.28 -0.61 38.71
CA PRO A 13 2.12 -0.62 39.91
C PRO A 13 2.34 -2.04 40.47
N TRP A 14 3.57 -2.32 40.93
CA TRP A 14 4.02 -3.61 41.49
C TRP A 14 4.15 -4.77 40.51
N THR A 15 3.61 -4.62 39.31
CA THR A 15 3.85 -5.59 38.23
C THR A 15 5.15 -5.24 37.49
N LYS A 16 5.85 -6.25 36.98
CA LYS A 16 7.01 -6.03 36.11
C LYS A 16 6.59 -5.94 34.63
N GLY A 17 5.58 -6.69 34.22
CA GLY A 17 5.23 -6.89 32.82
C GLY A 17 3.77 -6.64 32.43
N VAL A 18 2.94 -6.00 33.27
CA VAL A 18 1.54 -5.67 32.89
C VAL A 18 1.41 -4.19 32.59
N PHE A 19 0.83 -3.87 31.44
CA PHE A 19 0.68 -2.51 30.95
C PHE A 19 -0.74 -2.22 30.50
N PHE A 20 -1.29 -1.06 30.84
CA PHE A 20 -2.48 -0.51 30.20
C PHE A 20 -2.06 0.38 29.04
N LEU A 21 -2.61 0.13 27.85
CA LEU A 21 -2.37 0.96 26.70
C LEU A 21 -3.54 1.92 26.47
N GLY A 22 -3.35 3.17 26.87
CA GLY A 22 -4.23 4.28 26.51
C GLY A 22 -5.63 4.29 27.15
N CYS A 23 -5.96 3.34 28.05
CA CYS A 23 -7.31 3.20 28.62
C CYS A 23 -7.75 4.40 29.49
N PHE A 24 -6.79 5.15 30.03
CA PHE A 24 -7.02 6.33 30.88
C PHE A 24 -6.85 7.66 30.13
N GLU A 25 -6.63 7.60 28.82
CA GLU A 25 -6.33 8.76 28.00
C GLU A 25 -7.58 9.54 27.59
N ARG A 26 -7.38 10.81 27.23
CA ARG A 26 -8.42 11.71 26.74
C ARG A 26 -8.45 11.80 25.22
N ARG A 27 -7.29 11.87 24.57
CA ARG A 27 -7.20 11.82 23.11
C ARG A 27 -7.25 10.37 22.64
N VAL A 28 -8.36 9.97 22.03
CA VAL A 28 -8.69 8.58 21.73
C VAL A 28 -8.73 8.25 20.23
N THR A 29 -8.17 9.11 19.37
CA THR A 29 -8.10 8.87 17.92
C THR A 29 -7.32 7.58 17.60
N LEU A 30 -7.62 6.93 16.47
CA LEU A 30 -6.88 5.72 16.06
C LEU A 30 -5.38 5.99 15.94
N TYR A 31 -5.00 7.13 15.35
CA TYR A 31 -3.61 7.55 15.26
C TYR A 31 -2.93 7.63 16.64
N SER A 32 -3.58 8.29 17.61
CA SER A 32 -3.05 8.39 18.98
C SER A 32 -2.88 7.02 19.64
N GLN A 33 -3.80 6.09 19.37
CA GLN A 33 -3.72 4.71 19.87
C GLN A 33 -2.52 3.96 19.29
N GLN A 34 -2.26 4.09 17.98
CA GLN A 34 -1.10 3.46 17.33
C GLN A 34 0.23 4.06 17.78
N VAL A 35 0.33 5.38 17.90
CA VAL A 35 1.56 6.04 18.37
C VAL A 35 1.90 5.59 19.79
N ARG A 36 0.92 5.54 20.70
CA ARG A 36 1.14 5.01 22.05
C ARG A 36 1.55 3.54 22.02
N ALA A 37 0.97 2.72 21.14
CA ALA A 37 1.34 1.32 20.99
C ALA A 37 2.81 1.18 20.61
N LEU A 38 3.25 1.89 19.57
CA LEU A 38 4.64 1.86 19.10
C LEU A 38 5.61 2.34 20.17
N ASN A 39 5.32 3.48 20.81
CA ASN A 39 6.16 4.01 21.87
C ASN A 39 6.26 3.06 23.08
N LEU A 40 5.14 2.44 23.49
CA LEU A 40 5.14 1.50 24.61
C LEU A 40 5.95 0.24 24.27
N VAL A 41 5.77 -0.33 23.07
CA VAL A 41 6.52 -1.52 22.66
C VAL A 41 8.02 -1.20 22.58
N ASP A 42 8.41 -0.06 22.01
CA ASP A 42 9.80 0.40 22.00
C ASP A 42 10.38 0.48 23.42
N ALA A 43 9.66 1.09 24.36
CA ALA A 43 10.10 1.22 25.74
C ALA A 43 10.20 -0.13 26.50
N ILE A 44 9.29 -1.07 26.22
CA ILE A 44 9.37 -2.45 26.74
C ILE A 44 10.63 -3.14 26.20
N LEU A 45 10.93 -2.99 24.92
CA LEU A 45 12.10 -3.63 24.27
C LEU A 45 13.43 -3.04 24.73
N GLU A 46 13.47 -1.77 25.11
CA GLU A 46 14.63 -1.15 25.75
C GLU A 46 14.88 -1.73 27.15
N THR A 47 13.80 -2.12 27.85
CA THR A 47 13.86 -2.70 29.20
C THR A 47 14.07 -4.21 29.15
N ARG A 48 15.30 -4.63 28.80
CA ARG A 48 15.71 -6.04 28.59
C ARG A 48 15.52 -6.98 29.78
N GLU A 49 15.18 -6.46 30.97
CA GLU A 49 14.94 -7.25 32.18
C GLU A 49 13.56 -7.94 32.20
N ILE A 50 12.62 -7.48 31.38
CA ILE A 50 11.22 -7.93 31.44
C ILE A 50 10.90 -8.92 30.34
N LEU A 51 11.33 -8.61 29.11
CA LEU A 51 11.13 -9.49 27.96
C LEU A 51 12.48 -10.09 27.55
N PRO A 52 12.71 -11.39 27.74
CA PRO A 52 13.96 -12.01 27.32
C PRO A 52 14.11 -11.92 25.79
N PRO A 53 15.34 -11.69 25.28
CA PRO A 53 15.57 -11.51 23.84
C PRO A 53 15.27 -12.77 23.01
N HIS A 54 15.27 -13.94 23.65
CA HIS A 54 14.94 -15.24 23.07
C HIS A 54 13.88 -15.94 23.93
N GLY A 55 12.87 -16.51 23.29
CA GLY A 55 11.85 -17.32 23.95
C GLY A 55 10.79 -16.54 24.73
N GLY A 56 10.81 -15.21 24.71
CA GLY A 56 9.84 -14.37 25.40
C GLY A 56 8.41 -14.58 24.89
N ARG A 57 7.44 -14.46 25.80
CA ARG A 57 6.02 -14.65 25.54
C ARG A 57 5.25 -13.37 25.84
N VAL A 58 4.50 -12.89 24.85
CA VAL A 58 3.71 -11.66 24.96
C VAL A 58 2.23 -11.97 24.75
N ALA A 59 1.38 -11.42 25.62
CA ALA A 59 -0.07 -11.38 25.42
C ALA A 59 -0.54 -9.95 25.16
N VAL A 60 -1.42 -9.80 24.17
CA VAL A 60 -2.07 -8.55 23.81
C VAL A 60 -3.57 -8.74 23.92
N ILE A 61 -4.23 -7.94 24.77
CA ILE A 61 -5.67 -8.12 25.07
C ILE A 61 -6.48 -6.98 24.44
N GLY A 62 -7.26 -7.30 23.41
CA GLY A 62 -8.08 -6.37 22.63
C GLY A 62 -7.58 -6.26 21.19
N GLY A 63 -8.46 -6.52 20.21
CA GLY A 63 -8.22 -6.56 18.77
C GLY A 63 -8.59 -5.27 18.01
N GLY A 64 -8.53 -4.13 18.70
CA GLY A 64 -8.64 -2.79 18.10
C GLY A 64 -7.31 -2.26 17.56
N ALA A 65 -7.28 -1.00 17.11
CA ALA A 65 -6.11 -0.42 16.43
C ALA A 65 -4.84 -0.45 17.28
N SER A 66 -4.96 -0.19 18.59
CA SER A 66 -3.85 -0.30 19.54
C SER A 66 -3.33 -1.73 19.62
N GLY A 67 -4.20 -2.72 19.78
CA GLY A 67 -3.83 -4.13 19.91
C GLY A 67 -3.17 -4.71 18.66
N LEU A 68 -3.75 -4.45 17.47
CA LEU A 68 -3.14 -4.84 16.20
C LEU A 68 -1.75 -4.23 16.05
N THR A 69 -1.60 -2.94 16.37
CA THR A 69 -0.32 -2.25 16.28
C THR A 69 0.69 -2.77 17.30
N THR A 70 0.27 -3.08 18.53
CA THR A 70 1.13 -3.68 19.55
C THR A 70 1.65 -5.04 19.09
N ALA A 71 0.77 -5.92 18.61
CA ALA A 71 1.17 -7.24 18.12
C ALA A 71 2.11 -7.15 16.91
N ALA A 72 1.81 -6.30 15.93
CA ALA A 72 2.68 -6.05 14.78
C ALA A 72 4.05 -5.48 15.18
N ALA A 73 4.09 -4.55 16.13
CA ALA A 73 5.34 -3.97 16.62
C ALA A 73 6.23 -5.00 17.32
N PHE A 74 5.65 -5.90 18.13
CA PHE A 74 6.41 -7.02 18.71
C PHE A 74 6.91 -7.98 17.63
N ALA A 75 6.08 -8.33 16.65
CA ALA A 75 6.48 -9.18 15.53
C ALA A 75 7.63 -8.55 14.72
N ARG A 76 7.61 -7.22 14.56
CA ARG A 76 8.62 -6.46 13.83
C ARG A 76 9.89 -6.15 14.63
N SER A 77 9.88 -6.36 15.95
CA SER A 77 10.96 -5.98 16.87
C SER A 77 12.33 -6.58 16.55
N GLY A 78 12.36 -7.68 15.81
CA GLY A 78 13.58 -8.46 15.52
C GLY A 78 14.00 -9.39 16.65
N LEU A 79 13.26 -9.44 17.76
CA LEU A 79 13.48 -10.41 18.83
C LEU A 79 12.98 -11.81 18.44
N ASP A 80 13.64 -12.83 18.96
CA ASP A 80 13.23 -14.22 18.76
C ASP A 80 12.19 -14.65 19.81
N LEU A 81 11.04 -13.96 19.80
CA LEU A 81 9.94 -14.26 20.70
C LEU A 81 9.34 -15.64 20.38
N ALA A 82 8.98 -16.38 21.42
CA ALA A 82 8.33 -17.69 21.29
C ALA A 82 6.88 -17.54 20.83
N HIS A 83 6.14 -16.61 21.45
CA HIS A 83 4.72 -16.40 21.17
C HIS A 83 4.31 -14.93 21.35
N ILE A 84 3.45 -14.47 20.46
CA ILE A 84 2.70 -13.22 20.53
C ILE A 84 1.23 -13.59 20.36
N ASP A 85 0.49 -13.65 21.47
CA ASP A 85 -0.92 -14.02 21.45
C ASP A 85 -1.79 -12.76 21.53
N LEU A 86 -2.60 -12.52 20.50
CA LEU A 86 -3.60 -11.45 20.45
C LEU A 86 -4.98 -12.02 20.75
N TYR A 87 -5.60 -11.55 21.83
CA TYR A 87 -6.94 -11.98 22.26
C TYR A 87 -7.99 -10.91 21.96
N GLU A 88 -9.10 -11.31 21.34
CA GLU A 88 -10.27 -10.47 21.10
C GLU A 88 -11.54 -11.20 21.52
N ARG A 89 -12.42 -10.50 22.24
CA ARG A 89 -13.68 -11.07 22.73
C ARG A 89 -14.71 -11.24 21.61
N THR A 90 -14.66 -10.42 20.57
CA THR A 90 -15.53 -10.55 19.38
C THR A 90 -14.91 -11.49 18.35
N HIS A 91 -15.71 -11.96 17.39
CA HIS A 91 -15.21 -12.77 16.28
C HIS A 91 -14.40 -11.95 15.26
N ASP A 92 -14.72 -10.66 15.13
CA ASP A 92 -14.07 -9.73 14.21
C ASP A 92 -13.08 -8.82 14.94
N LEU A 93 -11.94 -8.58 14.31
CA LEU A 93 -11.00 -7.53 14.69
C LEU A 93 -11.49 -6.19 14.13
N MET A 94 -11.15 -5.09 14.81
CA MET A 94 -11.63 -3.74 14.42
C MET A 94 -13.16 -3.67 14.24
N HIS A 95 -13.93 -4.48 14.97
CA HIS A 95 -15.37 -4.72 14.70
C HIS A 95 -16.22 -3.45 14.67
N LEU A 96 -15.87 -2.42 15.44
CA LEU A 96 -16.56 -1.13 15.43
C LEU A 96 -16.34 -0.36 14.12
N GLN A 97 -15.12 -0.35 13.59
CA GLN A 97 -14.77 0.46 12.42
C GLN A 97 -15.03 -0.27 11.09
N ARG A 98 -14.98 -1.60 11.07
CA ARG A 98 -14.94 -2.43 9.85
C ARG A 98 -16.11 -2.19 8.90
N GLU A 99 -17.30 -1.89 9.41
CA GLU A 99 -18.50 -1.61 8.60
C GLU A 99 -18.97 -0.15 8.63
N CYS A 100 -18.25 0.71 9.34
CA CYS A 100 -18.62 2.12 9.52
C CYS A 100 -18.17 2.97 8.32
N ARG A 101 -19.08 3.38 7.44
CA ARG A 101 -18.76 4.20 6.26
C ARG A 101 -18.90 5.71 6.49
N ASP A 102 -19.72 6.09 7.45
CA ASP A 102 -20.14 7.49 7.61
C ASP A 102 -19.18 8.31 8.48
N ARG A 103 -18.26 7.67 9.20
CA ARG A 103 -17.27 8.36 10.04
C ARG A 103 -15.96 8.51 9.29
N TYR A 104 -15.57 9.74 9.00
CA TYR A 104 -14.25 10.06 8.49
C TYR A 104 -13.19 9.96 9.61
N LEU A 105 -12.14 9.18 9.36
CA LEU A 105 -10.98 9.07 10.23
C LEU A 105 -9.80 9.74 9.56
N HIS A 106 -9.15 10.63 10.31
CA HIS A 106 -7.98 11.36 9.87
C HIS A 106 -6.93 11.37 10.98
N PRO A 107 -5.64 11.19 10.68
CA PRO A 107 -4.63 10.99 11.72
C PRO A 107 -4.44 12.22 12.60
N ARG A 108 -4.48 13.42 12.02
CA ARG A 108 -4.13 14.69 12.70
C ARG A 108 -5.21 15.77 12.69
N LEU A 109 -6.41 15.49 12.18
CA LEU A 109 -7.40 16.54 11.93
C LEU A 109 -7.98 17.12 13.24
N TYR A 110 -7.97 16.33 14.31
CA TYR A 110 -8.37 16.79 15.64
C TYR A 110 -7.43 17.85 16.23
N ASP A 111 -6.24 18.05 15.64
CA ASP A 111 -5.29 19.10 16.02
C ASP A 111 -5.51 20.40 15.22
N TRP A 112 -6.43 20.42 14.25
CA TRP A 112 -6.78 21.63 13.52
C TRP A 112 -7.25 22.72 14.50
N PRO A 113 -6.80 23.98 14.36
CA PRO A 113 -6.16 24.59 13.19
C PRO A 113 -4.62 24.65 13.22
N ARG A 114 -3.94 23.78 13.99
CA ARG A 114 -2.47 23.79 14.05
C ARG A 114 -1.83 23.31 12.73
N ASP A 115 -0.61 23.77 12.47
CA ASP A 115 0.15 23.35 11.29
C ASP A 115 0.33 21.83 11.23
N GLY A 116 0.23 21.27 10.01
CA GLY A 116 0.33 19.83 9.76
C GLY A 116 -0.91 19.01 10.18
N SER A 117 -1.94 19.62 10.75
CA SER A 117 -3.20 18.94 11.11
C SER A 117 -3.97 18.38 9.90
N THR A 118 -3.73 18.94 8.72
CA THR A 118 -4.34 18.56 7.43
C THR A 118 -3.59 17.43 6.71
N GLU A 119 -2.49 16.95 7.28
CA GLU A 119 -1.74 15.84 6.71
C GLU A 119 -2.54 14.54 6.78
N ARG A 120 -2.85 13.99 5.60
CA ARG A 120 -3.73 12.84 5.44
C ARG A 120 -3.04 11.51 5.73
N ASP A 121 -1.72 11.42 5.53
CA ASP A 121 -0.94 10.22 5.83
C ASP A 121 -0.59 10.18 7.33
N ALA A 122 -0.87 9.04 7.97
CA ALA A 122 -0.48 8.79 9.36
C ALA A 122 1.05 8.86 9.54
N LYS A 123 1.81 8.55 8.48
CA LYS A 123 3.28 8.61 8.45
C LYS A 123 3.87 7.77 9.57
N LEU A 124 3.36 6.56 9.79
CA LEU A 124 3.81 5.63 10.82
C LEU A 124 4.79 4.59 10.26
N PRO A 125 5.79 4.13 11.03
CA PRO A 125 6.87 3.27 10.52
C PRO A 125 6.39 1.86 10.11
N ILE A 126 5.26 1.41 10.67
CA ILE A 126 4.52 0.20 10.33
C ILE A 126 3.03 0.52 10.37
N MET A 127 2.22 -0.25 9.63
CA MET A 127 0.76 -0.09 9.63
C MET A 127 0.30 1.36 9.40
N THR A 128 0.99 2.06 8.49
CA THR A 128 0.60 3.42 8.07
C THR A 128 -0.70 3.34 7.26
N TRP A 129 -1.46 4.43 7.28
CA TRP A 129 -2.74 4.54 6.59
C TRP A 129 -2.99 6.00 6.20
N THR A 130 -3.84 6.19 5.21
CA THR A 130 -4.29 7.49 4.72
C THR A 130 -5.73 7.74 5.17
N ALA A 131 -6.03 9.00 5.49
CA ALA A 131 -7.35 9.44 5.89
C ALA A 131 -8.45 9.04 4.89
N GLY A 132 -9.54 8.50 5.43
CA GLY A 132 -10.68 7.95 4.69
C GLY A 132 -11.83 7.60 5.65
N SER A 133 -12.86 6.93 5.15
CA SER A 133 -13.93 6.38 6.00
C SER A 133 -13.36 5.38 7.02
N ALA A 134 -14.06 5.21 8.14
CA ALA A 134 -13.64 4.27 9.18
C ALA A 134 -13.49 2.84 8.65
N LYS A 135 -14.35 2.43 7.71
CA LYS A 135 -14.26 1.17 6.98
C LYS A 135 -12.96 1.05 6.18
N GLU A 136 -12.61 2.07 5.38
CA GLU A 136 -11.39 2.07 4.57
C GLU A 136 -10.13 2.08 5.45
N VAL A 137 -10.15 2.84 6.55
CA VAL A 137 -9.03 2.87 7.50
C VAL A 137 -8.91 1.55 8.26
N ALA A 138 -10.03 0.92 8.64
CA ALA A 138 -10.00 -0.41 9.25
C ALA A 138 -9.41 -1.47 8.30
N ALA A 139 -9.79 -1.44 7.02
CA ALA A 139 -9.22 -2.33 6.00
C ALA A 139 -7.70 -2.10 5.83
N GLN A 140 -7.26 -0.84 5.80
CA GLN A 140 -5.85 -0.47 5.77
C GLN A 140 -5.06 -1.01 6.96
N LEU A 141 -5.59 -0.81 8.17
CA LEU A 141 -4.95 -1.31 9.39
C LEU A 141 -4.93 -2.83 9.44
N TRP A 142 -5.98 -3.49 8.97
CA TRP A 142 -6.03 -4.95 8.89
C TRP A 142 -4.94 -5.52 7.97
N ALA A 143 -4.86 -5.03 6.74
CA ALA A 143 -3.85 -5.49 5.79
C ALA A 143 -2.42 -5.15 6.26
N GLY A 144 -2.23 -3.98 6.85
CA GLY A 144 -0.96 -3.61 7.48
C GLY A 144 -0.58 -4.56 8.61
N PHE A 145 -1.53 -5.07 9.38
CA PHE A 145 -1.30 -6.08 10.41
C PHE A 145 -0.98 -7.45 9.81
N GLU A 146 -1.70 -7.86 8.76
CA GLU A 146 -1.49 -9.13 8.06
C GLU A 146 -0.09 -9.25 7.46
N GLU A 147 0.53 -8.15 7.02
CA GLU A 147 1.93 -8.15 6.56
C GLU A 147 2.88 -8.73 7.64
N TYR A 148 2.68 -8.35 8.90
CA TYR A 148 3.53 -8.80 10.01
C TYR A 148 3.06 -10.12 10.59
N ALA A 149 1.75 -10.33 10.70
CA ALA A 149 1.18 -11.58 11.22
C ALA A 149 1.41 -12.75 10.27
N GLY A 150 1.27 -12.56 8.96
CA GLY A 150 1.50 -13.58 7.93
C GLY A 150 2.98 -13.94 7.76
N ALA A 151 3.86 -12.93 7.65
CA ALA A 151 5.31 -13.16 7.59
C ALA A 151 5.87 -13.80 8.87
N SER A 152 5.22 -13.55 10.01
CA SER A 152 5.57 -14.11 11.32
C SER A 152 4.61 -15.21 11.77
N SER A 153 3.90 -15.88 10.87
CA SER A 153 2.73 -16.74 11.16
C SER A 153 2.98 -17.90 12.15
N LYS A 154 4.24 -18.25 12.43
CA LYS A 154 4.59 -19.20 13.51
C LYS A 154 4.59 -18.58 14.92
N LYS A 155 4.68 -17.24 15.03
CA LYS A 155 4.87 -16.49 16.29
C LYS A 155 3.64 -15.69 16.71
N VAL A 156 2.91 -15.08 15.77
CA VAL A 156 1.70 -14.31 16.07
C VAL A 156 0.48 -15.23 15.97
N GLN A 157 -0.25 -15.41 17.08
CA GLN A 157 -1.51 -16.15 17.09
C GLN A 157 -2.65 -15.21 17.46
N VAL A 158 -3.73 -15.28 16.68
CA VAL A 158 -4.91 -14.45 16.87
C VAL A 158 -6.04 -15.34 17.40
N HIS A 159 -6.55 -14.99 18.58
CA HIS A 159 -7.58 -15.72 19.31
C HIS A 159 -8.83 -14.86 19.42
N THR A 160 -9.77 -15.01 18.48
CA THR A 160 -11.05 -14.29 18.46
C THR A 160 -12.15 -15.07 19.18
N GLY A 161 -13.20 -14.39 19.62
CA GLY A 161 -14.27 -14.99 20.43
C GLY A 161 -13.82 -15.43 21.83
N GLN A 162 -12.68 -14.94 22.33
CA GLN A 162 -12.10 -15.32 23.62
C GLN A 162 -12.20 -14.18 24.62
N TYR A 163 -12.96 -14.39 25.69
CA TYR A 163 -13.16 -13.38 26.73
C TYR A 163 -12.15 -13.54 27.87
N VAL A 164 -11.24 -12.60 27.98
CA VAL A 164 -10.30 -12.54 29.10
C VAL A 164 -10.98 -11.93 30.32
N SER A 165 -11.13 -12.73 31.38
CA SER A 165 -11.86 -12.33 32.59
C SER A 165 -10.96 -11.76 33.70
N GLY A 166 -9.64 -11.86 33.56
CA GLY A 166 -8.68 -11.44 34.60
C GLY A 166 -7.24 -11.85 34.30
N LEU A 167 -6.33 -11.49 35.23
CA LEU A 167 -4.91 -11.86 35.21
C LEU A 167 -4.47 -12.35 36.58
N LYS A 168 -3.74 -13.48 36.62
CA LYS A 168 -3.08 -14.00 37.83
C LYS A 168 -1.57 -13.88 37.73
N VAL A 169 -0.96 -13.29 38.76
CA VAL A 169 0.50 -13.26 38.91
C VAL A 169 0.99 -14.63 39.38
N GLN A 170 2.04 -15.14 38.76
CA GLN A 170 2.72 -16.38 39.13
C GLN A 170 4.22 -16.16 39.31
N GLY A 171 4.82 -16.88 40.27
CA GLY A 171 6.26 -16.86 40.56
C GLY A 171 6.67 -15.76 41.56
N ALA A 172 7.43 -16.14 42.60
CA ALA A 172 7.87 -15.23 43.66
C ALA A 172 9.03 -14.29 43.25
N SER A 173 9.74 -14.58 42.16
CA SER A 173 10.96 -13.86 41.73
C SER A 173 10.93 -13.36 40.28
N ARG A 174 10.32 -14.13 39.36
CA ARG A 174 9.98 -13.73 37.98
C ARG A 174 8.46 -13.63 37.90
N ASN A 175 7.91 -12.42 37.97
CA ASN A 175 6.47 -12.16 37.90
C ASN A 175 5.94 -12.52 36.50
N PHE A 176 5.56 -13.77 36.29
CA PHE A 176 4.86 -14.18 35.09
C PHE A 176 3.34 -13.98 35.25
N PHE A 177 2.60 -13.96 34.15
CA PHE A 177 1.17 -13.71 34.18
C PHE A 177 0.39 -14.81 33.46
N LYS A 178 -0.58 -15.42 34.14
CA LYS A 178 -1.56 -16.32 33.53
C LYS A 178 -2.84 -15.55 33.22
N ILE A 179 -3.33 -15.71 32.00
CA ILE A 179 -4.60 -15.13 31.56
C ILE A 179 -5.76 -15.99 32.07
N GLU A 180 -6.81 -15.36 32.58
CA GLU A 180 -8.02 -16.03 33.05
C GLU A 180 -9.16 -15.92 32.03
N GLY A 181 -10.07 -16.90 32.02
CA GLY A 181 -11.24 -16.91 31.14
C GLY A 181 -11.04 -17.60 29.79
N ILE A 182 -9.81 -18.04 29.50
CA ILE A 182 -9.44 -18.76 28.27
C ILE A 182 -9.06 -20.19 28.63
N GLY A 183 -9.65 -21.17 27.93
CA GLY A 183 -9.42 -22.60 28.19
C GLY A 183 -7.94 -22.98 28.11
N ASP A 184 -7.49 -23.79 29.07
CA ASP A 184 -6.18 -24.47 29.24
C ASP A 184 -4.90 -23.82 28.61
N ALA A 185 -4.85 -22.49 28.51
CA ALA A 185 -3.62 -21.76 28.18
C ALA A 185 -2.67 -21.84 29.38
N ASN A 186 -1.92 -22.95 29.45
CA ASN A 186 -1.09 -23.30 30.60
C ASN A 186 0.26 -22.57 30.66
N ASN A 187 0.60 -21.78 29.65
CA ASN A 187 1.89 -21.11 29.62
C ASN A 187 1.79 -19.65 30.13
N PRO A 188 2.58 -19.28 31.15
CA PRO A 188 2.68 -17.90 31.59
C PRO A 188 3.22 -16.96 30.51
N TYR A 189 2.87 -15.67 30.60
CA TYR A 189 3.42 -14.59 29.79
C TYR A 189 4.42 -13.76 30.58
N ASP A 190 5.47 -13.29 29.90
CA ASP A 190 6.44 -12.32 30.43
C ASP A 190 5.85 -10.90 30.43
N VAL A 191 5.12 -10.58 29.35
CA VAL A 191 4.50 -9.27 29.12
C VAL A 191 3.03 -9.45 28.77
N VAL A 192 2.16 -8.66 29.39
CA VAL A 192 0.73 -8.53 29.06
C VAL A 192 0.43 -7.06 28.80
N VAL A 193 -0.09 -6.75 27.62
CA VAL A 193 -0.53 -5.41 27.24
C VAL A 193 -2.06 -5.38 27.10
N LEU A 194 -2.72 -4.61 27.96
CA LEU A 194 -4.15 -4.39 27.96
C LEU A 194 -4.52 -3.28 26.96
N CYS A 195 -4.93 -3.69 25.76
CA CYS A 195 -5.36 -2.88 24.64
C CYS A 195 -6.90 -2.82 24.51
N ILE A 196 -7.59 -2.86 25.65
CA ILE A 196 -9.05 -3.05 25.73
C ILE A 196 -9.89 -1.80 25.39
N GLY A 197 -9.24 -0.70 25.00
CA GLY A 197 -9.90 0.55 24.62
C GLY A 197 -10.73 1.16 25.75
N PHE A 198 -11.84 1.78 25.39
CA PHE A 198 -12.65 2.58 26.32
C PHE A 198 -14.02 1.98 26.65
N GLY A 199 -14.42 0.92 25.94
CA GLY A 199 -15.76 0.34 26.04
C GLY A 199 -16.73 0.87 24.98
N TYR A 200 -17.95 0.33 25.02
CA TYR A 200 -19.08 0.79 24.19
C TYR A 200 -19.75 2.03 24.80
N GLU A 201 -20.52 2.77 24.02
CA GLU A 201 -21.21 3.95 24.53
C GLU A 201 -22.25 3.61 25.61
N ILE A 202 -22.42 4.52 26.57
CA ILE A 202 -23.43 4.38 27.62
C ILE A 202 -24.81 4.44 26.97
N GLY A 203 -25.63 3.42 27.21
CA GLY A 203 -27.02 3.38 26.78
C GLY A 203 -27.29 2.82 25.38
N ILE A 204 -26.29 2.21 24.71
CA ILE A 204 -26.48 1.54 23.41
C ILE A 204 -27.36 0.29 23.48
N ASP A 205 -27.58 -0.24 24.68
CA ASP A 205 -28.49 -1.34 24.98
C ASP A 205 -29.96 -0.90 24.97
N LYS A 206 -30.23 0.41 24.98
CA LYS A 206 -31.58 0.96 24.92
C LYS A 206 -32.11 0.97 23.48
N PRO A 207 -33.37 0.59 23.25
CA PRO A 207 -34.00 0.70 21.94
C PRO A 207 -33.90 2.11 21.36
N GLY A 208 -33.54 2.21 20.07
CA GLY A 208 -33.51 3.49 19.35
C GLY A 208 -32.29 4.38 19.59
N ALA A 209 -31.26 3.89 20.30
CA ALA A 209 -30.00 4.61 20.50
C ALA A 209 -28.87 3.97 19.64
N PRO A 210 -28.70 4.36 18.37
CA PRO A 210 -27.65 3.81 17.52
C PRO A 210 -26.26 4.15 18.07
N SER A 211 -25.31 3.22 17.94
CA SER A 211 -23.89 3.47 18.26
C SER A 211 -23.34 4.60 17.39
N TYR A 212 -22.28 5.26 17.85
CA TYR A 212 -21.53 6.21 17.02
C TYR A 212 -20.98 5.55 15.75
N TRP A 213 -20.63 4.27 15.85
CA TRP A 213 -20.03 3.48 14.78
C TRP A 213 -21.05 2.85 13.83
N ASP A 214 -22.33 2.85 14.18
CA ASP A 214 -23.38 2.39 13.30
C ASP A 214 -23.54 3.30 12.08
N ARG A 215 -24.19 2.77 11.03
CA ARG A 215 -24.53 3.55 9.85
C ARG A 215 -25.36 4.78 10.26
N PHE A 216 -24.96 5.95 9.80
CA PHE A 216 -25.67 7.18 10.08
C PHE A 216 -27.02 7.19 9.34
N PRO A 217 -28.17 7.28 10.03
CA PRO A 217 -29.47 7.05 9.41
C PRO A 217 -29.99 8.26 8.60
N ILE A 218 -29.29 9.40 8.65
CA ILE A 218 -29.75 10.68 8.09
C ILE A 218 -28.75 11.19 7.04
N ALA A 219 -28.69 10.55 5.88
CA ALA A 219 -27.81 10.98 4.77
C ALA A 219 -28.54 11.81 3.69
N GLY A 220 -29.87 11.76 3.65
CA GLY A 220 -30.71 12.40 2.64
C GLY A 220 -31.95 13.05 3.24
N ALA A 221 -32.89 13.44 2.37
CA ALA A 221 -34.14 14.07 2.78
C ALA A 221 -34.95 13.16 3.71
N ILE A 222 -35.53 13.75 4.77
CA ILE A 222 -36.46 13.06 5.66
C ILE A 222 -37.83 13.06 5.00
N LEU A 223 -38.19 11.94 4.38
CA LEU A 223 -39.50 11.74 3.78
C LEU A 223 -40.56 11.54 4.87
N ALA A 224 -41.62 12.35 4.84
CA ALA A 224 -42.78 12.24 5.72
C ALA A 224 -43.83 11.28 5.14
N PRO A 225 -44.52 10.46 5.96
CA PRO A 225 -45.81 9.92 5.55
C PRO A 225 -46.87 11.05 5.50
N PRO A 226 -47.90 10.97 4.65
CA PRO A 226 -48.86 12.06 4.39
C PRO A 226 -49.71 12.53 5.59
N SER A 227 -49.66 11.85 6.74
CA SER A 227 -50.70 11.93 7.77
C SER A 227 -50.24 12.42 9.16
N GLY A 228 -49.12 13.15 9.29
CA GLY A 228 -48.78 13.71 10.60
C GLY A 228 -47.61 14.69 10.63
N THR A 229 -47.83 15.83 11.28
CA THR A 229 -46.90 16.94 11.52
C THR A 229 -45.77 16.61 12.51
N ASP A 230 -45.79 15.43 13.15
CA ASP A 230 -45.02 15.20 14.39
C ASP A 230 -43.68 14.45 14.21
N ASN A 231 -43.28 14.07 12.99
CA ASN A 231 -42.17 13.11 12.80
C ASN A 231 -40.92 13.69 12.10
N HIS A 232 -40.72 15.00 12.25
CA HIS A 232 -39.61 15.77 11.69
C HIS A 232 -38.66 16.29 12.79
N LYS A 233 -38.51 15.58 13.90
CA LYS A 233 -37.62 15.98 14.99
C LYS A 233 -36.42 15.04 15.08
N ILE A 234 -35.23 15.63 15.20
CA ILE A 234 -33.97 14.94 15.48
C ILE A 234 -33.53 15.40 16.86
N PHE A 235 -33.27 14.47 17.77
CA PHE A 235 -32.77 14.80 19.10
C PHE A 235 -31.33 14.30 19.27
N ILE A 236 -30.47 15.18 19.79
CA ILE A 236 -29.05 14.91 19.99
C ILE A 236 -28.69 15.34 21.41
N SER A 237 -28.23 14.41 22.23
CA SER A 237 -27.91 14.63 23.64
C SER A 237 -26.42 14.36 23.88
N GLY A 238 -25.64 15.42 24.14
CA GLY A 238 -24.21 15.35 24.45
C GLY A 238 -23.33 16.30 23.63
N ASN A 239 -22.34 16.91 24.29
CA ASN A 239 -21.43 17.93 23.73
C ASN A 239 -19.96 17.51 23.62
N GLY A 240 -19.70 16.21 23.60
CA GLY A 240 -18.40 15.69 23.15
C GLY A 240 -18.29 15.65 21.63
N ASP A 241 -17.13 15.27 21.10
CA ASP A 241 -16.90 15.16 19.66
C ASP A 241 -17.95 14.31 18.93
N GLY A 242 -18.40 13.19 19.54
CA GLY A 242 -19.43 12.35 18.93
C GLY A 242 -20.79 13.04 18.79
N GLY A 243 -21.18 13.86 19.78
CA GLY A 243 -22.44 14.61 19.75
C GLY A 243 -22.39 15.80 18.80
N LEU A 244 -21.26 16.52 18.76
CA LEU A 244 -21.04 17.59 17.79
C LEU A 244 -20.97 17.05 16.35
N ALA A 245 -20.32 15.91 16.13
CA ALA A 245 -20.30 15.26 14.82
C ALA A 245 -21.72 14.88 14.35
N ASP A 246 -22.56 14.34 15.24
CA ASP A 246 -23.95 14.01 14.92
C ASP A 246 -24.82 15.27 14.71
N LEU A 247 -24.55 16.36 15.43
CA LEU A 247 -25.21 17.65 15.19
C LEU A 247 -24.90 18.14 13.78
N VAL A 248 -23.62 18.15 13.39
CA VAL A 248 -23.20 18.64 12.08
C VAL A 248 -23.72 17.72 10.98
N LEU A 249 -23.58 16.40 11.10
CA LEU A 249 -24.14 15.45 10.12
C LEU A 249 -25.66 15.53 10.01
N SER A 250 -26.35 15.84 11.12
CA SER A 250 -27.80 16.05 11.10
C SER A 250 -28.17 17.40 10.51
N ALA A 251 -27.32 18.43 10.59
CA ALA A 251 -27.64 19.79 10.13
C ALA A 251 -27.40 19.99 8.62
N PHE A 252 -26.40 19.33 8.06
CA PHE A 252 -26.00 19.49 6.66
C PHE A 252 -26.57 18.36 5.77
N VAL A 253 -27.19 18.71 4.65
CA VAL A 253 -27.73 17.74 3.67
C VAL A 253 -26.70 17.45 2.59
N HIS A 254 -26.63 16.19 2.14
CA HIS A 254 -25.77 15.74 1.04
C HIS A 254 -24.28 16.04 1.29
N MET A 255 -23.86 15.96 2.55
CA MET A 255 -22.46 16.06 2.94
C MET A 255 -22.11 14.87 3.82
N SER A 256 -21.13 14.09 3.39
CA SER A 256 -20.50 13.11 4.25
C SER A 256 -19.68 13.80 5.36
N HIS A 257 -19.27 13.05 6.38
CA HIS A 257 -18.38 13.58 7.41
C HIS A 257 -17.03 14.06 6.81
N GLN A 258 -16.58 13.43 5.74
CA GLN A 258 -15.41 13.87 5.00
C GLN A 258 -15.67 15.20 4.29
N ASP A 259 -16.81 15.33 3.59
CA ASP A 259 -17.16 16.57 2.88
C ASP A 259 -17.29 17.76 3.84
N LEU A 260 -17.77 17.54 5.07
CA LEU A 260 -17.85 18.57 6.10
C LEU A 260 -16.47 19.09 6.52
N HIS A 261 -15.50 18.19 6.65
CA HIS A 261 -14.14 18.59 6.94
C HIS A 261 -13.47 19.26 5.74
N GLU A 262 -13.62 18.71 4.54
CA GLU A 262 -13.10 19.32 3.30
C GLU A 262 -13.72 20.69 3.05
N PHE A 263 -14.99 20.89 3.43
CA PHE A 263 -15.67 22.17 3.39
C PHE A 263 -14.98 23.19 4.29
N VAL A 264 -14.67 22.84 5.54
CA VAL A 264 -13.89 23.72 6.42
C VAL A 264 -12.53 24.03 5.83
N LEU A 265 -11.78 23.02 5.38
CA LEU A 265 -10.45 23.25 4.83
C LEU A 265 -10.48 24.17 3.61
N LYS A 266 -11.47 24.00 2.73
CA LYS A 266 -11.62 24.83 1.53
C LYS A 266 -11.85 26.31 1.85
N TYR A 267 -12.68 26.62 2.85
CA TYR A 267 -13.09 28.01 3.12
C TYR A 267 -12.35 28.68 4.28
N LEU A 268 -11.82 27.89 5.22
CA LEU A 268 -11.23 28.36 6.47
C LEU A 268 -9.71 28.11 6.57
N ASP A 269 -9.12 27.30 5.69
CA ASP A 269 -7.67 27.14 5.57
C ASP A 269 -7.09 28.03 4.45
N THR A 270 -7.53 29.29 4.45
CA THR A 270 -7.03 30.34 3.54
C THR A 270 -6.36 31.43 4.36
N SER A 271 -5.42 32.17 3.76
CA SER A 271 -4.75 33.29 4.43
C SER A 271 -5.72 34.38 4.90
N ALA A 272 -6.90 34.48 4.25
CA ALA A 272 -7.97 35.39 4.65
C ALA A 272 -8.65 35.00 5.97
N MET A 273 -8.39 33.80 6.49
CA MET A 273 -9.00 33.24 7.70
C MET A 273 -7.98 32.99 8.82
N ASP A 274 -6.76 33.53 8.69
CA ASP A 274 -5.69 33.42 9.69
C ASP A 274 -6.12 33.98 11.05
N ASP A 275 -6.87 35.08 11.05
CA ASP A 275 -7.41 35.67 12.27
C ASP A 275 -8.42 34.76 12.97
N VAL A 276 -9.27 34.03 12.22
CA VAL A 276 -10.17 33.04 12.81
C VAL A 276 -9.36 31.92 13.45
N ARG A 277 -8.37 31.36 12.74
CA ARG A 277 -7.52 30.29 13.27
C ARG A 277 -6.78 30.72 14.55
N ARG A 278 -6.22 31.93 14.54
CA ARG A 278 -5.57 32.53 15.71
C ARG A 278 -6.53 32.70 16.89
N LEU A 279 -7.70 33.29 16.67
CA LEU A 279 -8.70 33.47 17.73
C LEU A 279 -9.18 32.15 18.30
N LEU A 280 -9.39 31.12 17.47
CA LEU A 280 -9.79 29.79 17.95
C LEU A 280 -8.73 29.18 18.87
N LEU A 281 -7.44 29.34 18.56
CA LEU A 281 -6.34 28.88 19.41
C LEU A 281 -6.23 29.69 20.71
N GLU A 282 -6.47 31.00 20.66
CA GLU A 282 -6.51 31.85 21.86
C GLU A 282 -7.66 31.45 22.79
N VAL A 283 -8.88 31.29 22.24
CA VAL A 283 -10.06 30.81 23.00
C VAL A 283 -9.78 29.46 23.63
N GLU A 284 -9.11 28.56 22.90
CA GLU A 284 -8.70 27.27 23.45
C GLU A 284 -7.74 27.41 24.64
N GLU A 285 -6.71 28.25 24.51
CA GLU A 285 -5.75 28.48 25.59
C GLU A 285 -6.42 28.98 26.88
N PHE A 286 -7.37 29.90 26.76
CA PHE A 286 -8.15 30.40 27.90
C PHE A 286 -9.05 29.33 28.52
N ALA A 287 -9.73 28.51 27.70
CA ALA A 287 -10.59 27.43 28.18
C ALA A 287 -9.84 26.38 29.02
N TRP A 288 -8.54 26.20 28.76
CA TRP A 288 -7.71 25.30 29.56
C TRP A 288 -7.18 25.93 30.85
N LYS A 289 -7.13 27.26 30.94
CA LYS A 289 -6.77 28.00 32.17
C LYS A 289 -7.96 28.16 33.12
N ASP A 290 -9.18 28.28 32.60
CA ASP A 290 -10.39 28.47 33.39
C ASP A 290 -11.48 27.46 33.01
N LYS A 291 -11.90 26.64 33.99
CA LYS A 291 -12.95 25.61 33.80
C LYS A 291 -14.35 26.21 33.60
N ALA A 292 -14.59 27.44 34.06
CA ALA A 292 -15.85 28.15 33.91
C ALA A 292 -15.97 28.91 32.57
N PHE A 293 -14.92 28.87 31.75
CA PHE A 293 -14.83 29.59 30.50
C PHE A 293 -15.85 29.08 29.47
N ASP A 294 -16.77 29.94 29.05
CA ASP A 294 -17.81 29.60 28.06
C ASP A 294 -17.29 29.80 26.63
N VAL A 295 -16.74 28.71 26.08
CA VAL A 295 -16.24 28.65 24.70
C VAL A 295 -17.29 29.10 23.67
N PHE A 296 -18.58 28.80 23.88
CA PHE A 296 -19.61 29.14 22.91
C PHE A 296 -19.87 30.65 22.88
N GLU A 297 -19.96 31.30 24.04
CA GLU A 297 -20.13 32.76 24.08
C GLU A 297 -18.89 33.50 23.55
N GLU A 298 -17.69 32.94 23.72
CA GLU A 298 -16.47 33.50 23.15
C GLU A 298 -16.43 33.38 21.63
N TYR A 299 -16.89 32.25 21.07
CA TYR A 299 -17.08 32.12 19.62
C TYR A 299 -18.04 33.20 19.10
N LYS A 300 -19.14 33.44 19.82
CA LYS A 300 -20.13 34.47 19.47
C LYS A 300 -19.60 35.90 19.54
N GLN A 301 -18.77 36.21 20.52
CA GLN A 301 -18.25 37.56 20.68
C GLN A 301 -17.10 37.85 19.70
N ARG A 302 -16.22 36.87 19.47
CA ARG A 302 -14.92 37.09 18.82
C ARG A 302 -14.81 36.46 17.43
N VAL A 303 -15.39 35.28 17.22
CA VAL A 303 -15.26 34.51 15.98
C VAL A 303 -16.40 34.81 15.00
N GLU A 304 -17.64 34.93 15.50
CA GLU A 304 -18.83 35.20 14.69
C GLU A 304 -18.71 36.42 13.77
N PRO A 305 -18.19 37.59 14.20
CA PRO A 305 -18.06 38.74 13.30
C PRO A 305 -17.21 38.46 12.06
N LEU A 306 -16.14 37.64 12.21
CA LEU A 306 -15.28 37.25 11.10
C LEU A 306 -15.94 36.22 10.19
N LEU A 307 -16.70 35.28 10.75
CA LEU A 307 -17.47 34.31 9.96
C LEU A 307 -18.55 35.01 9.12
N LEU A 308 -19.29 35.95 9.73
CA LEU A 308 -20.30 36.75 9.02
C LEU A 308 -19.70 37.65 7.94
N GLY A 309 -18.46 38.13 8.15
CA GLY A 309 -17.72 38.88 7.15
C GLY A 309 -17.38 38.07 5.89
N ASN A 310 -17.36 36.73 5.96
CA ASN A 310 -17.16 35.86 4.80
C ASN A 310 -18.49 35.43 4.18
N SER A 311 -18.99 36.25 3.27
CA SER A 311 -20.26 36.01 2.56
C SER A 311 -20.26 34.70 1.76
N ALA A 312 -19.13 34.30 1.17
CA ALA A 312 -19.02 33.08 0.38
C ALA A 312 -19.17 31.81 1.26
N LEU A 313 -18.52 31.79 2.43
CA LEU A 313 -18.67 30.72 3.42
C LEU A 313 -20.10 30.64 3.93
N MET A 314 -20.68 31.77 4.34
CA MET A 314 -22.04 31.79 4.90
C MET A 314 -23.08 31.36 3.86
N GLU A 315 -22.95 31.81 2.61
CA GLU A 315 -23.84 31.42 1.53
C GLU A 315 -23.70 29.93 1.18
N ALA A 316 -22.47 29.42 1.12
CA ALA A 316 -22.22 27.99 0.90
C ALA A 316 -22.78 27.13 2.05
N THR A 317 -22.68 27.62 3.29
CA THR A 317 -23.22 26.95 4.48
C THR A 317 -24.75 26.89 4.41
N ARG A 318 -25.43 28.02 4.19
CA ARG A 318 -26.91 28.08 4.14
C ARG A 318 -27.48 27.16 3.07
N LYS A 319 -26.85 27.10 1.89
CA LYS A 319 -27.25 26.20 0.79
C LYS A 319 -27.18 24.72 1.13
N LYS A 320 -26.38 24.36 2.13
CA LYS A 320 -26.18 22.98 2.57
C LYS A 320 -26.92 22.66 3.87
N LEU A 321 -27.42 23.66 4.59
CA LEU A 321 -28.26 23.43 5.76
C LEU A 321 -29.61 22.84 5.37
N ARG A 322 -30.05 21.89 6.18
CA ARG A 322 -31.33 21.23 5.95
C ARG A 322 -32.51 22.09 6.36
N ALA A 323 -33.65 21.88 5.69
CA ALA A 323 -34.88 22.65 5.90
C ALA A 323 -36.09 21.78 6.25
N ASP A 324 -35.90 20.47 6.31
CA ASP A 324 -36.94 19.46 6.31
C ASP A 324 -37.08 18.73 7.67
N ALA A 325 -36.39 19.18 8.72
CA ALA A 325 -36.72 18.82 10.10
C ALA A 325 -35.97 19.66 11.15
N GLU A 326 -36.56 19.71 12.35
CA GLU A 326 -36.04 20.37 13.55
C GLU A 326 -34.97 19.52 14.22
N ILE A 327 -33.91 20.17 14.71
CA ILE A 327 -32.79 19.54 15.40
C ILE A 327 -32.75 20.11 16.82
N TRP A 328 -32.96 19.25 17.79
CA TRP A 328 -32.92 19.56 19.21
C TRP A 328 -31.57 19.11 19.77
N PHE A 329 -30.66 20.06 19.97
CA PHE A 329 -29.33 19.82 20.54
C PHE A 329 -29.33 20.10 22.04
N HIS A 330 -29.22 19.04 22.83
CA HIS A 330 -29.34 19.04 24.27
C HIS A 330 -28.01 18.76 24.96
N VAL A 331 -27.75 19.54 26.02
CA VAL A 331 -26.63 19.35 26.94
C VAL A 331 -27.12 19.45 28.39
N ALA A 332 -26.74 18.48 29.23
CA ALA A 332 -27.10 18.47 30.64
C ALA A 332 -26.35 19.55 31.47
N GLY A 333 -25.24 20.07 30.95
CA GLY A 333 -24.43 21.09 31.62
C GLY A 333 -24.71 22.51 31.12
N GLN A 334 -24.03 23.48 31.74
CA GLN A 334 -24.20 24.90 31.43
C GLN A 334 -23.64 25.30 30.06
N HIS A 335 -22.52 24.70 29.66
CA HIS A 335 -21.81 25.08 28.44
C HIS A 335 -22.20 24.17 27.27
N LEU A 336 -22.58 24.75 26.14
CA LEU A 336 -22.83 23.98 24.90
C LEU A 336 -21.57 23.30 24.39
N PHE A 337 -20.44 23.98 24.49
CA PHE A 337 -19.16 23.49 24.01
C PHE A 337 -18.25 23.16 25.19
N LYS A 338 -17.75 21.93 25.20
CA LYS A 338 -16.71 21.48 26.14
C LYS A 338 -15.33 21.80 25.57
N ARG A 339 -14.42 22.27 26.41
CA ARG A 339 -13.00 22.45 26.06
C ARG A 339 -12.34 21.14 25.62
N GLU A 340 -12.86 19.99 26.05
CA GLU A 340 -12.35 18.68 25.66
C GLU A 340 -12.74 18.26 24.23
N SER A 341 -13.77 18.89 23.63
CA SER A 341 -14.17 18.62 22.24
C SER A 341 -13.24 19.34 21.25
N SER A 342 -13.02 18.79 20.06
CA SER A 342 -12.14 19.40 19.07
C SER A 342 -12.62 20.78 18.63
N ILE A 343 -11.66 21.67 18.35
CA ILE A 343 -11.94 23.01 17.81
C ILE A 343 -12.74 22.90 16.51
N LEU A 344 -12.36 21.95 15.64
CA LEU A 344 -13.02 21.70 14.36
C LEU A 344 -14.51 21.36 14.51
N ASN A 345 -14.86 20.40 15.36
CA ASN A 345 -16.27 20.01 15.56
C ASN A 345 -17.08 21.14 16.19
N ARG A 346 -16.49 21.88 17.15
CA ARG A 346 -17.11 23.08 17.72
C ARG A 346 -17.37 24.13 16.65
N LEU A 347 -16.40 24.40 15.78
CA LEU A 347 -16.53 25.40 14.73
C LEU A 347 -17.57 25.02 13.69
N LEU A 348 -17.60 23.76 13.25
CA LEU A 348 -18.63 23.26 12.34
C LEU A 348 -20.04 23.35 12.94
N ALA A 349 -20.19 22.94 14.19
CA ALA A 349 -21.46 23.06 14.91
C ALA A 349 -21.87 24.54 15.05
N TYR A 350 -20.92 25.41 15.39
CA TYR A 350 -21.16 26.84 15.50
C TYR A 350 -21.58 27.46 14.17
N LEU A 351 -20.92 27.08 13.07
CA LEU A 351 -21.23 27.55 11.73
C LEU A 351 -22.65 27.13 11.30
N ALA A 352 -23.08 25.91 11.63
CA ALA A 352 -24.45 25.46 11.39
C ALA A 352 -25.47 26.30 12.17
N ILE A 353 -25.22 26.50 13.46
CA ILE A 353 -26.08 27.32 14.35
C ILE A 353 -26.17 28.75 13.85
N LEU A 354 -25.03 29.35 13.48
CA LEU A 354 -24.96 30.73 13.00
C LEU A 354 -25.70 30.91 11.66
N ALA A 355 -25.50 29.99 10.72
CA ALA A 355 -26.16 30.06 9.42
C ALA A 355 -27.66 29.80 9.52
N ASP A 356 -28.11 28.95 10.45
CA ASP A 356 -29.54 28.74 10.73
C ASP A 356 -30.18 29.98 11.35
N LYS A 357 -29.54 30.56 12.38
CA LYS A 357 -30.00 31.78 13.07
C LYS A 357 -30.07 33.01 12.17
N THR A 358 -29.17 33.11 11.18
CA THR A 358 -29.11 34.25 10.25
C THR A 358 -29.90 33.99 8.96
N SER A 359 -30.60 32.87 8.87
CA SER A 359 -31.49 32.57 7.76
C SER A 359 -32.79 33.38 7.87
N THR A 360 -33.47 33.58 6.74
CA THR A 360 -34.78 34.27 6.71
C THR A 360 -35.95 33.36 7.12
N ARG A 361 -35.69 32.07 7.33
CA ARG A 361 -36.65 31.05 7.75
C ARG A 361 -36.68 30.90 9.27
N GLU A 362 -37.68 30.18 9.78
CA GLU A 362 -37.72 29.78 11.21
C GLU A 362 -36.50 28.92 11.58
N ALA A 363 -35.94 29.16 12.77
CA ALA A 363 -34.77 28.43 13.24
C ALA A 363 -35.11 26.94 13.38
N MET A 364 -34.32 26.09 12.72
CA MET A 364 -34.48 24.65 12.75
C MET A 364 -33.59 24.00 13.80
N ILE A 365 -32.63 24.73 14.38
CA ILE A 365 -31.72 24.21 15.41
C ILE A 365 -32.07 24.82 16.77
N HIS A 366 -32.64 24.00 17.65
CA HIS A 366 -33.00 24.36 19.02
C HIS A 366 -31.88 23.94 19.98
N LEU A 367 -31.42 24.89 20.80
CA LEU A 367 -30.32 24.68 21.75
C LEU A 367 -30.88 24.56 23.17
N CYS A 368 -30.73 23.41 23.81
CA CYS A 368 -31.20 23.15 25.17
C CYS A 368 -29.99 22.95 26.11
N ARG A 369 -29.84 23.82 27.11
CA ARG A 369 -28.76 23.78 28.11
C ARG A 369 -29.36 23.65 29.52
N ASN A 370 -28.60 23.08 30.46
CA ASN A 370 -29.01 22.96 31.87
C ASN A 370 -30.38 22.30 32.08
N ALA A 371 -30.84 21.49 31.13
CA ALA A 371 -32.11 20.80 31.25
C ALA A 371 -31.85 19.34 31.60
N LEU A 372 -32.64 18.79 32.51
CA LEU A 372 -32.64 17.36 32.74
C LEU A 372 -33.45 16.68 31.65
N GLU A 373 -32.84 15.69 30.99
CA GLU A 373 -33.58 14.73 30.16
C GLU A 373 -34.32 13.79 31.11
N VAL A 374 -35.65 13.85 31.12
CA VAL A 374 -36.50 12.98 31.94
C VAL A 374 -36.74 11.69 31.16
N PRO A 375 -36.25 10.52 31.64
CA PRO A 375 -36.49 9.25 30.96
C PRO A 375 -37.99 8.94 30.97
N ARG A 376 -38.54 8.57 29.81
CA ARG A 376 -39.93 8.12 29.69
C ARG A 376 -40.00 6.76 29.03
N ASP A 377 -40.86 5.90 29.57
CA ASP A 377 -41.08 4.54 29.05
C ASP A 377 -41.92 4.55 27.75
N ASP A 378 -42.61 5.66 27.46
CA ASP A 378 -43.44 5.85 26.27
C ASP A 378 -42.64 6.24 25.01
N GLY A 379 -41.30 6.31 25.12
CA GLY A 379 -40.40 6.70 24.02
C GLY A 379 -40.39 8.19 23.70
N LYS A 380 -41.15 9.02 24.43
CA LYS A 380 -41.08 10.48 24.30
C LYS A 380 -39.83 11.03 24.97
N ILE A 381 -39.40 12.17 24.46
CA ILE A 381 -38.28 12.95 24.99
C ILE A 381 -38.89 14.12 25.74
N GLU A 382 -38.56 14.21 27.02
CA GLU A 382 -38.96 15.31 27.88
C GLU A 382 -37.70 16.02 28.37
N ILE A 383 -37.66 17.31 28.08
CA ILE A 383 -36.59 18.23 28.46
C ILE A 383 -37.24 19.25 29.39
N GLU A 384 -36.66 19.47 30.57
CA GLU A 384 -37.19 20.45 31.52
C GLU A 384 -37.55 21.78 30.85
N GLY A 385 -38.78 22.25 31.07
CA GLY A 385 -39.30 23.49 30.48
C GLY A 385 -39.83 23.38 29.04
N ASN A 386 -39.87 22.20 28.43
CA ASN A 386 -40.40 21.97 27.09
C ASN A 386 -41.50 20.88 27.10
N GLU A 387 -42.46 21.00 26.19
CA GLU A 387 -43.49 19.96 26.00
C GLU A 387 -42.84 18.65 25.50
N PRO A 388 -43.20 17.48 26.06
CA PRO A 388 -42.68 16.19 25.62
C PRO A 388 -42.96 15.93 24.14
N PHE A 389 -41.96 15.50 23.38
CA PHE A 389 -42.08 15.23 21.95
C PHE A 389 -41.49 13.88 21.55
N VAL A 390 -41.89 13.38 20.39
CA VAL A 390 -41.27 12.19 19.77
C VAL A 390 -40.26 12.66 18.75
N ALA A 391 -39.01 12.20 18.86
CA ALA A 391 -38.01 12.38 17.82
C ALA A 391 -37.98 11.16 16.91
N ARG A 392 -37.90 11.40 15.60
CA ARG A 392 -37.70 10.34 14.61
C ARG A 392 -36.33 9.67 14.78
N TYR A 393 -35.33 10.47 15.10
CA TYR A 393 -33.97 10.02 15.35
C TYR A 393 -33.46 10.57 16.67
N THR A 394 -32.86 9.71 17.48
CA THR A 394 -32.36 10.02 18.81
C THR A 394 -30.90 9.60 18.91
N PHE A 395 -30.00 10.55 19.14
CA PHE A 395 -28.57 10.30 19.31
C PHE A 395 -28.14 10.67 20.72
N ARG A 396 -27.78 9.68 21.54
CA ARG A 396 -27.25 9.88 22.89
C ARG A 396 -25.75 9.62 22.88
N ARG A 397 -24.97 10.63 23.27
CA ARG A 397 -23.49 10.65 23.19
C ARG A 397 -22.88 11.00 24.54
N TYR A 398 -23.11 10.13 25.51
CA TYR A 398 -22.60 10.28 26.87
C TYR A 398 -21.18 9.73 27.08
N GLY A 399 -20.54 9.29 25.99
CA GLY A 399 -19.23 8.66 26.02
C GLY A 399 -19.29 7.17 26.36
N PRO A 400 -18.13 6.50 26.42
CA PRO A 400 -18.05 5.07 26.64
C PRO A 400 -18.18 4.67 28.13
N ASP A 401 -18.75 3.51 28.38
CA ASP A 401 -18.86 2.89 29.72
C ASP A 401 -17.52 2.27 30.14
N LYS A 402 -16.62 3.14 30.60
CA LYS A 402 -15.25 2.77 30.99
C LYS A 402 -15.24 1.79 32.17
N GLU A 403 -16.14 1.95 33.14
CA GLU A 403 -16.18 1.07 34.32
C GLU A 403 -16.59 -0.35 33.94
N LYS A 404 -17.62 -0.50 33.09
CA LYS A 404 -18.01 -1.82 32.57
C LYS A 404 -16.89 -2.45 31.74
N ASN A 405 -16.15 -1.66 30.96
CA ASN A 405 -15.03 -2.16 30.16
C ASN A 405 -13.82 -2.58 31.01
N LEU A 406 -13.54 -1.84 32.10
CA LEU A 406 -12.42 -2.10 33.01
C LEU A 406 -12.71 -3.18 34.04
N ARG A 407 -13.99 -3.57 34.23
CA ARG A 407 -14.43 -4.55 35.24
C ARG A 407 -13.58 -5.84 35.32
N PRO A 408 -13.14 -6.47 34.21
CA PRO A 408 -12.31 -7.68 34.29
C PRO A 408 -10.92 -7.44 34.91
N PHE A 409 -10.48 -6.18 34.96
CA PHE A 409 -9.17 -5.76 35.45
C PHE A 409 -9.28 -4.65 36.50
N ILE A 410 -10.42 -4.57 37.20
CA ILE A 410 -10.73 -3.42 38.08
C ILE A 410 -9.67 -3.21 39.15
N ASP A 411 -9.16 -4.29 39.75
CA ASP A 411 -8.10 -4.23 40.76
C ASP A 411 -6.79 -3.63 40.23
N LEU A 412 -6.48 -3.86 38.94
CA LEU A 412 -5.32 -3.29 38.28
C LEU A 412 -5.59 -1.83 37.87
N ALA A 413 -6.81 -1.54 37.41
CA ALA A 413 -7.23 -0.21 37.01
C ALA A 413 -7.24 0.76 38.21
N ASP A 414 -7.73 0.34 39.37
CA ASP A 414 -7.75 1.15 40.59
C ASP A 414 -6.35 1.51 41.08
N ARG A 415 -5.38 0.61 40.88
CA ARG A 415 -3.97 0.89 41.18
C ARG A 415 -3.40 1.94 40.24
N MET A 416 -3.75 1.90 38.96
CA MET A 416 -3.35 2.92 37.99
C MET A 416 -3.94 4.29 38.33
N ARG A 417 -5.25 4.35 38.63
CA ARG A 417 -5.96 5.59 38.99
C ARG A 417 -5.34 6.29 40.20
N LYS A 418 -4.89 5.53 41.21
CA LYS A 418 -4.23 6.08 42.41
C LYS A 418 -2.89 6.75 42.15
N ARG A 419 -2.21 6.45 41.03
CA ARG A 419 -0.85 6.95 40.78
C ARG A 419 -0.82 8.38 40.24
N ASP A 420 -1.76 8.76 39.39
CA ASP A 420 -1.65 10.02 38.64
C ASP A 420 -3.00 10.73 38.47
N PRO A 421 -3.49 11.43 39.52
CA PRO A 421 -4.69 12.25 39.43
C PRO A 421 -4.48 13.56 38.65
N ALA A 422 -3.22 13.98 38.40
CA ALA A 422 -2.88 15.32 37.91
C ALA A 422 -3.09 15.51 36.41
N LYS A 423 -3.07 14.44 35.60
CA LYS A 423 -3.37 14.50 34.15
C LYS A 423 -4.81 14.92 33.81
N ALA A 424 -5.67 15.08 34.81
CA ALA A 424 -7.04 15.54 34.62
C ALA A 424 -7.17 17.03 34.22
N ASP A 425 -6.10 17.83 34.26
CA ASP A 425 -6.23 19.27 33.95
C ASP A 425 -5.37 19.77 32.78
N CYS A 426 -4.67 18.87 32.07
CA CYS A 426 -3.88 19.24 30.89
C CYS A 426 -4.63 19.10 29.56
N TYR A 427 -4.30 19.98 28.60
CA TYR A 427 -4.75 19.88 27.21
C TYR A 427 -4.36 18.51 26.61
N PRO A 428 -5.30 17.78 25.99
CA PRO A 428 -5.02 16.48 25.40
C PRO A 428 -4.28 16.65 24.07
N GLN A 429 -2.94 16.65 24.13
CA GLN A 429 -2.08 16.66 22.94
C GLN A 429 -2.16 15.30 22.22
N THR A 430 -2.14 15.34 20.88
CA THR A 430 -1.86 14.13 20.09
C THR A 430 -0.46 13.66 20.43
N PRO A 431 -0.27 12.39 20.82
CA PRO A 431 1.05 11.88 21.19
C PRO A 431 1.97 11.90 19.96
N GLU A 432 3.23 12.23 20.19
CA GLU A 432 4.27 12.14 19.18
C GLU A 432 4.98 10.79 19.24
N LEU A 433 5.32 10.26 18.07
CA LEU A 433 6.13 9.05 17.97
C LEU A 433 7.57 9.39 18.32
N SER A 434 8.14 8.66 19.29
CA SER A 434 9.52 8.85 19.69
C SER A 434 10.48 8.49 18.56
N GLU A 435 11.63 9.17 18.53
CA GLU A 435 12.65 8.91 17.52
C GLU A 435 13.23 7.49 17.61
N SER A 436 13.34 6.93 18.81
CA SER A 436 13.74 5.54 19.06
C SER A 436 12.75 4.55 18.45
N ALA A 437 11.45 4.72 18.72
CA ALA A 437 10.40 3.89 18.13
C ALA A 437 10.37 4.02 16.60
N TRP A 438 10.51 5.24 16.07
CA TRP A 438 10.62 5.47 14.64
C TRP A 438 11.77 4.67 14.03
N ARG A 439 12.99 4.84 14.55
CA ARG A 439 14.18 4.13 14.05
C ARG A 439 14.06 2.62 14.17
N ARG A 440 13.47 2.10 15.25
CA ARG A 440 13.33 0.66 15.49
C ARG A 440 12.41 0.00 14.49
N PHE A 441 11.23 0.58 14.26
CA PHE A 441 10.20 -0.06 13.45
C PHE A 441 10.29 0.30 11.98
N LYS A 442 10.90 1.44 11.63
CA LYS A 442 11.06 1.90 10.25
C LYS A 442 11.73 0.81 9.40
N HIS A 443 11.07 0.45 8.30
CA HIS A 443 11.63 -0.49 7.33
C HIS A 443 12.85 0.13 6.61
N ARG A 444 13.83 -0.70 6.21
CA ARG A 444 15.01 -0.21 5.46
C ARG A 444 14.61 0.48 4.15
N PHE A 445 13.53 0.02 3.53
CA PHE A 445 12.92 0.61 2.34
C PHE A 445 11.70 1.48 2.66
N TYR A 446 11.58 2.01 3.88
CA TYR A 446 10.40 2.79 4.28
C TYR A 446 10.19 4.01 3.38
N GLU A 447 11.24 4.78 3.05
CA GLU A 447 11.05 5.92 2.13
C GLU A 447 10.59 5.46 0.75
N ASN A 448 11.04 4.29 0.30
CA ASN A 448 10.58 3.72 -0.96
C ASN A 448 9.11 3.28 -0.84
N ARG A 449 8.69 2.69 0.28
CA ARG A 449 7.34 2.16 0.53
C ARG A 449 6.31 3.21 0.99
N ARG A 450 6.71 4.32 1.59
CA ARG A 450 5.81 5.34 2.13
C ARG A 450 5.02 6.05 1.03
N PHE A 451 5.55 6.08 -0.18
CA PHE A 451 4.83 6.56 -1.37
C PHE A 451 3.89 5.50 -1.97
N TYR A 452 3.89 4.28 -1.44
CA TYR A 452 3.01 3.18 -1.84
C TYR A 452 2.06 2.88 -0.69
N VAL A 453 0.90 3.52 -0.73
CA VAL A 453 -0.24 3.13 0.10
C VAL A 453 -0.71 1.77 -0.42
N PRO A 454 -0.83 0.71 0.40
CA PRO A 454 -1.41 -0.54 -0.06
C PRO A 454 -2.90 -0.39 -0.48
N HIS A 455 -3.56 0.74 -0.15
CA HIS A 455 -5.02 0.88 -0.25
C HIS A 455 -5.52 2.31 -0.52
N GLY A 456 -5.44 2.77 -1.77
CA GLY A 456 -6.36 3.82 -2.24
C GLY A 456 -5.70 5.13 -2.67
N LYS A 457 -4.97 5.09 -3.77
CA LYS A 457 -5.33 5.74 -5.03
C LYS A 457 -4.26 5.34 -6.03
N TYR A 458 -4.67 4.62 -7.07
CA TYR A 458 -3.84 4.39 -8.24
C TYR A 458 -3.38 5.74 -8.79
N ASP A 459 -2.09 6.06 -8.66
CA ASP A 459 -1.51 7.29 -9.19
C ASP A 459 -1.09 7.04 -10.65
N HIS A 460 -2.07 7.18 -11.55
CA HIS A 460 -1.87 7.06 -12.99
C HIS A 460 -0.70 7.93 -13.47
N LYS A 461 -0.48 9.13 -12.89
CA LYS A 461 0.62 10.00 -13.32
C LYS A 461 1.97 9.38 -12.94
N ARG A 462 2.07 8.81 -11.74
CA ARG A 462 3.30 8.15 -11.31
C ARG A 462 3.57 6.85 -12.05
N VAL A 463 2.52 6.05 -12.32
CA VAL A 463 2.64 4.84 -13.15
C VAL A 463 3.05 5.20 -14.57
N ALA A 464 2.48 6.26 -15.15
CA ALA A 464 2.91 6.78 -16.45
C ALA A 464 4.37 7.28 -16.43
N GLU A 465 4.81 7.99 -15.38
CA GLU A 465 6.21 8.40 -15.22
C GLU A 465 7.16 7.20 -15.10
N LEU A 466 6.75 6.15 -14.38
CA LEU A 466 7.54 4.93 -14.23
C LEU A 466 7.59 4.13 -15.53
N ALA A 467 6.45 3.95 -16.21
CA ALA A 467 6.38 3.32 -17.52
C ALA A 467 7.22 4.07 -18.56
N ALA A 468 7.19 5.41 -18.54
CA ALA A 468 8.03 6.25 -19.38
C ALA A 468 9.53 6.14 -19.05
N LYS A 469 9.90 5.95 -17.77
CA LYS A 469 11.29 5.69 -17.36
C LYS A 469 11.74 4.26 -17.67
N LEU A 470 10.80 3.32 -17.63
CA LEU A 470 10.98 1.93 -18.01
C LEU A 470 10.94 1.74 -19.53
N ALA A 471 10.52 2.76 -20.31
CA ALA A 471 10.55 2.80 -21.78
C ALA A 471 11.85 2.22 -22.33
N PHE A 472 11.74 0.94 -22.61
CA PHE A 472 12.84 0.02 -22.84
C PHE A 472 13.22 0.12 -24.31
N SER A 473 14.53 0.16 -24.53
CA SER A 473 15.12 -0.29 -25.78
C SER A 473 16.05 -1.41 -25.39
N PHE A 474 15.86 -2.58 -26.01
CA PHE A 474 16.70 -3.78 -25.93
C PHE A 474 18.19 -3.49 -26.19
N ASP A 475 18.49 -2.30 -26.69
CA ASP A 475 19.74 -2.00 -27.35
C ASP A 475 20.70 -1.21 -26.46
N LYS A 476 20.60 -1.27 -25.11
CA LYS A 476 21.46 -0.52 -24.17
C LYS A 476 21.75 -1.28 -22.86
N VAL A 477 23.01 -1.66 -22.60
CA VAL A 477 23.47 -2.28 -21.34
C VAL A 477 23.13 -1.41 -20.11
N ASP A 478 23.26 -0.09 -20.23
CA ASP A 478 22.86 0.85 -19.17
C ASP A 478 21.37 0.81 -18.85
N THR A 479 20.53 0.41 -19.79
CA THR A 479 19.08 0.30 -19.58
C THR A 479 18.76 -0.90 -18.70
N TYR A 480 19.53 -1.98 -18.76
CA TYR A 480 19.31 -3.13 -17.88
C TYR A 480 19.60 -2.80 -16.42
N GLU A 481 20.73 -2.14 -16.13
CA GLU A 481 21.05 -1.68 -14.78
C GLU A 481 20.08 -0.58 -14.30
N LYS A 482 19.60 0.28 -15.21
CA LYS A 482 18.53 1.25 -14.89
C LYS A 482 17.22 0.54 -14.57
N THR A 483 16.77 -0.42 -15.38
CA THR A 483 15.54 -1.20 -15.16
C THR A 483 15.65 -1.99 -13.87
N LYS A 484 16.77 -2.66 -13.60
CA LYS A 484 17.07 -3.31 -12.34
C LYS A 484 16.94 -2.34 -11.16
N LYS A 485 17.63 -1.20 -11.23
CA LYS A 485 17.59 -0.17 -10.20
C LYS A 485 16.17 0.37 -9.99
N LEU A 486 15.41 0.58 -11.08
CA LEU A 486 14.01 1.00 -11.01
C LEU A 486 13.12 -0.09 -10.39
N CYS A 487 13.31 -1.36 -10.73
CA CYS A 487 12.59 -2.49 -10.15
C CYS A 487 12.91 -2.65 -8.65
N GLU A 488 14.16 -2.46 -8.25
CA GLU A 488 14.63 -2.48 -6.85
C GLU A 488 14.13 -1.25 -6.05
N GLU A 489 14.12 -0.07 -6.67
CA GLU A 489 13.69 1.19 -6.03
C GLU A 489 12.16 1.27 -5.87
N TYR A 490 11.39 0.79 -6.84
CA TYR A 490 9.95 1.06 -6.95
C TYR A 490 9.06 -0.18 -6.78
N SER A 491 9.63 -1.37 -6.53
CA SER A 491 8.88 -2.62 -6.33
C SER A 491 7.80 -2.86 -7.41
N ALA A 492 8.21 -2.76 -8.68
CA ALA A 492 7.29 -2.81 -9.82
C ALA A 492 6.43 -4.11 -9.87
N ILE A 493 6.92 -5.21 -9.31
CA ILE A 493 6.17 -6.46 -9.11
C ILE A 493 4.99 -6.26 -8.15
N GLN A 494 5.23 -5.62 -7.00
CA GLN A 494 4.18 -5.34 -6.03
C GLN A 494 3.16 -4.36 -6.61
N MET A 495 3.62 -3.34 -7.34
CA MET A 495 2.72 -2.41 -8.05
C MET A 495 1.81 -3.13 -9.04
N SER A 496 2.34 -4.12 -9.77
CA SER A 496 1.55 -4.96 -10.67
C SER A 496 0.49 -5.78 -9.92
N ASN A 497 0.86 -6.39 -8.81
CA ASN A 497 -0.03 -7.22 -7.99
C ASN A 497 -1.13 -6.39 -7.30
N ASP A 498 -0.77 -5.21 -6.78
CA ASP A 498 -1.70 -4.31 -6.10
C ASP A 498 -2.72 -3.72 -7.08
N ALA A 499 -2.32 -3.43 -8.32
CA ALA A 499 -3.20 -2.93 -9.35
C ALA A 499 -4.31 -3.93 -9.73
N ALA A 500 -4.00 -5.23 -9.72
CA ALA A 500 -4.98 -6.30 -9.90
C ALA A 500 -5.99 -6.36 -8.76
N LEU A 501 -5.54 -6.11 -7.53
CA LEU A 501 -6.40 -6.09 -6.35
C LEU A 501 -7.43 -4.93 -6.41
N ILE A 502 -7.04 -3.77 -6.95
CA ILE A 502 -7.87 -2.56 -7.02
C ILE A 502 -8.60 -2.37 -8.36
N LYS A 503 -8.55 -3.36 -9.26
CA LYS A 503 -9.27 -3.40 -10.55
C LYS A 503 -8.93 -2.26 -11.51
N VAL A 504 -7.66 -1.88 -11.60
CA VAL A 504 -7.14 -0.89 -12.58
C VAL A 504 -6.23 -1.56 -13.62
N ASP A 505 -6.46 -2.84 -13.87
CA ASP A 505 -5.68 -3.70 -14.74
C ASP A 505 -5.63 -3.27 -16.21
N ASP A 506 -6.58 -2.46 -16.64
CA ASP A 506 -6.73 -1.97 -18.01
C ASP A 506 -5.90 -0.72 -18.33
N ASP A 507 -5.11 -0.22 -17.37
CA ASP A 507 -4.24 0.93 -17.62
C ASP A 507 -3.09 0.60 -18.59
N PRO A 508 -2.93 1.38 -19.68
CA PRO A 508 -1.91 1.11 -20.70
C PRO A 508 -0.47 1.26 -20.20
N PHE A 509 -0.19 2.13 -19.24
CA PHE A 509 1.13 2.30 -18.64
C PHE A 509 1.46 1.16 -17.68
N LEU A 510 0.45 0.62 -17.00
CA LEU A 510 0.59 -0.57 -16.16
C LEU A 510 0.87 -1.82 -17.00
N MET A 511 0.18 -1.96 -18.14
CA MET A 511 0.43 -3.04 -19.12
C MET A 511 1.86 -3.02 -19.64
N ASP A 512 2.31 -1.84 -20.04
CA ASP A 512 3.67 -1.60 -20.53
C ASP A 512 4.71 -1.90 -19.43
N MET A 513 4.44 -1.48 -18.19
CA MET A 513 5.26 -1.81 -17.03
C MET A 513 5.31 -3.32 -16.78
N ARG A 514 4.17 -4.03 -16.81
CA ARG A 514 4.11 -5.50 -16.64
C ARG A 514 4.95 -6.22 -17.68
N TYR A 515 4.82 -5.84 -18.95
CA TYR A 515 5.61 -6.39 -20.04
C TYR A 515 7.12 -6.20 -19.80
N LYS A 516 7.54 -4.98 -19.46
CA LYS A 516 8.97 -4.64 -19.25
C LYS A 516 9.58 -5.28 -18.01
N VAL A 517 8.81 -5.38 -16.93
CA VAL A 517 9.24 -6.05 -15.71
C VAL A 517 9.30 -7.56 -15.92
N GLY A 518 8.31 -8.13 -16.60
CA GLY A 518 8.31 -9.55 -17.00
C GLY A 518 9.55 -9.89 -17.83
N GLU A 519 9.91 -9.02 -18.77
CA GLU A 519 11.10 -9.15 -19.63
C GLU A 519 12.41 -9.13 -18.85
N TYR A 520 12.54 -8.18 -17.93
CA TYR A 520 13.68 -8.11 -17.04
C TYR A 520 13.81 -9.37 -16.17
N LEU A 521 12.69 -9.86 -15.62
CA LEU A 521 12.68 -11.07 -14.78
C LEU A 521 13.05 -12.32 -15.57
N ALA A 522 12.51 -12.48 -16.77
CA ALA A 522 12.89 -13.55 -17.68
C ALA A 522 14.39 -13.50 -18.02
N CYS A 523 14.92 -12.30 -18.32
CA CYS A 523 16.34 -12.09 -18.59
C CYS A 523 17.25 -12.21 -17.35
N THR A 524 16.73 -12.26 -16.12
CA THR A 524 17.54 -12.46 -14.90
C THR A 524 17.47 -13.88 -14.35
N GLY A 525 16.74 -14.78 -15.03
CA GLY A 525 16.55 -16.16 -14.58
C GLY A 525 15.36 -16.36 -13.61
N ASN A 526 14.53 -15.35 -13.39
CA ASN A 526 13.26 -15.43 -12.65
C ASN A 526 12.10 -15.69 -13.63
N LEU A 527 12.18 -16.80 -14.35
CA LEU A 527 11.29 -17.11 -15.47
C LEU A 527 9.83 -17.30 -15.04
N ILE A 528 9.58 -17.86 -13.84
CA ILE A 528 8.22 -18.10 -13.34
C ILE A 528 7.52 -16.77 -13.10
N GLU A 529 8.15 -15.88 -12.32
CA GLU A 529 7.61 -14.56 -12.00
C GLU A 529 7.50 -13.67 -13.24
N GLY A 530 8.45 -13.79 -14.17
CA GLY A 530 8.39 -13.10 -15.47
C GLY A 530 7.19 -13.57 -16.32
N ASN A 531 6.97 -14.88 -16.41
CA ASN A 531 5.87 -15.47 -17.16
C ASN A 531 4.50 -15.14 -16.55
N GLU A 532 4.37 -15.15 -15.22
CA GLU A 532 3.12 -14.75 -14.57
C GLU A 532 2.71 -13.31 -14.93
N LEU A 533 3.68 -12.37 -14.95
CA LEU A 533 3.43 -10.99 -15.37
C LEU A 533 3.05 -10.89 -16.84
N TYR A 534 3.64 -11.72 -17.71
CA TYR A 534 3.28 -11.79 -19.11
C TYR A 534 1.89 -12.38 -19.35
N GLU A 535 1.52 -13.46 -18.65
CA GLU A 535 0.20 -14.08 -18.77
C GLU A 535 -0.89 -13.12 -18.33
N GLN A 536 -0.68 -12.41 -17.21
CA GLN A 536 -1.56 -11.34 -16.76
C GLN A 536 -1.70 -10.26 -17.83
N ALA A 537 -0.58 -9.81 -18.42
CA ALA A 537 -0.61 -8.79 -19.45
C ALA A 537 -1.36 -9.26 -20.73
N PHE A 538 -1.16 -10.51 -21.13
CA PHE A 538 -1.77 -11.09 -22.31
C PHE A 538 -3.28 -11.31 -22.16
N GLU A 539 -3.74 -11.82 -21.02
CA GLU A 539 -5.18 -12.03 -20.77
C GLU A 539 -5.95 -10.71 -20.78
N ILE A 540 -5.39 -9.64 -20.20
CA ILE A 540 -6.02 -8.32 -20.22
C ILE A 540 -6.08 -7.78 -21.66
N PHE A 541 -5.00 -7.87 -22.42
CA PHE A 541 -4.96 -7.45 -23.81
C PHE A 541 -6.03 -8.17 -24.65
N LYS A 542 -6.14 -9.50 -24.50
CA LYS A 542 -7.13 -10.34 -25.22
C LYS A 542 -8.59 -9.97 -24.93
N THR A 543 -8.87 -9.39 -23.76
CA THR A 543 -10.23 -8.92 -23.44
C THR A 543 -10.64 -7.64 -24.17
N GLY A 544 -9.75 -7.01 -24.94
CA GLY A 544 -10.03 -5.79 -25.71
C GLY A 544 -10.26 -4.55 -24.86
N ARG A 545 -9.85 -4.57 -23.59
CA ARG A 545 -10.08 -3.49 -22.62
C ARG A 545 -9.02 -2.38 -22.68
N THR A 546 -7.94 -2.58 -23.41
CA THR A 546 -6.80 -1.65 -23.47
C THR A 546 -7.04 -0.50 -24.44
N LYS A 547 -6.73 0.74 -24.00
CA LYS A 547 -6.83 1.97 -24.81
C LYS A 547 -5.52 2.34 -25.54
N LEU A 548 -4.82 1.35 -26.09
CA LEU A 548 -3.59 1.60 -26.85
C LEU A 548 -3.92 1.98 -28.30
N GLU A 549 -3.08 2.82 -28.93
CA GLU A 549 -3.15 3.02 -30.38
C GLU A 549 -2.79 1.70 -31.09
N GLU A 550 -3.38 1.47 -32.27
CA GLU A 550 -3.32 0.18 -32.99
C GLU A 550 -1.87 -0.31 -33.22
N LYS A 551 -0.94 0.62 -33.46
CA LYS A 551 0.49 0.33 -33.66
C LYS A 551 1.19 -0.13 -32.36
N ASP A 552 0.93 0.55 -31.25
CA ASP A 552 1.52 0.22 -29.95
C ASP A 552 0.91 -1.07 -29.37
N ALA A 553 -0.38 -1.27 -29.63
CA ALA A 553 -1.06 -2.52 -29.35
C ALA A 553 -0.44 -3.70 -30.14
N GLY A 554 -0.12 -3.49 -31.43
CA GLY A 554 0.56 -4.49 -32.25
C GLY A 554 1.95 -4.86 -31.72
N GLU A 555 2.77 -3.89 -31.29
CA GLU A 555 4.12 -4.17 -30.76
C GLU A 555 4.06 -4.95 -29.44
N LEU A 556 3.15 -4.54 -28.55
CA LEU A 556 2.92 -5.23 -27.28
C LEU A 556 2.37 -6.65 -27.52
N HIS A 557 1.46 -6.83 -28.47
CA HIS A 557 0.88 -8.14 -28.79
C HIS A 557 1.92 -9.12 -29.33
N VAL A 558 2.70 -8.68 -30.32
CA VAL A 558 3.77 -9.49 -30.92
C VAL A 558 4.86 -9.80 -29.89
N GLY A 559 5.21 -8.83 -29.03
CA GLY A 559 6.14 -9.04 -27.92
C GLY A 559 5.64 -10.07 -26.90
N LEU A 560 4.36 -10.00 -26.50
CA LEU A 560 3.76 -10.95 -25.55
C LEU A 560 3.70 -12.37 -26.13
N ILE A 561 3.34 -12.52 -27.42
CA ILE A 561 3.36 -13.82 -28.10
C ILE A 561 4.77 -14.38 -28.18
N HIS A 562 5.76 -13.54 -28.52
CA HIS A 562 7.16 -13.94 -28.57
C HIS A 562 7.64 -14.57 -27.25
N GLN A 563 7.23 -13.99 -26.12
CA GLN A 563 7.66 -14.40 -24.79
C GLN A 563 6.86 -15.61 -24.27
N LEU A 564 5.53 -15.55 -24.31
CA LEU A 564 4.66 -16.60 -23.76
C LEU A 564 4.68 -17.89 -24.57
N ARG A 565 4.78 -17.78 -25.89
CA ARG A 565 4.66 -18.94 -26.79
C ARG A 565 5.99 -19.34 -27.41
N GLY A 566 7.04 -18.55 -27.22
CA GLY A 566 8.34 -18.84 -27.81
C GLY A 566 8.99 -20.15 -27.35
N HIS A 567 8.59 -20.70 -26.20
CA HIS A 567 9.08 -22.00 -25.73
C HIS A 567 8.47 -23.20 -26.47
N ILE A 568 7.43 -23.00 -27.29
CA ILE A 568 6.73 -24.04 -28.04
C ILE A 568 7.09 -23.94 -29.52
N ASP A 569 7.23 -25.09 -30.17
CA ASP A 569 7.86 -25.29 -31.48
C ASP A 569 7.46 -24.31 -32.59
N GLU A 570 8.49 -23.70 -33.22
CA GLU A 570 8.44 -22.87 -34.43
C GLU A 570 7.53 -21.63 -34.27
N HIS A 571 8.12 -20.42 -34.25
CA HIS A 571 7.45 -19.10 -34.06
C HIS A 571 6.50 -18.71 -35.21
N GLN A 572 5.74 -19.64 -35.76
CA GLN A 572 4.85 -19.44 -36.88
C GLN A 572 3.72 -18.47 -36.52
N GLU A 573 3.22 -18.54 -35.29
CA GLU A 573 2.23 -17.58 -34.78
C GLU A 573 2.81 -16.17 -34.68
N GLU A 574 4.01 -15.99 -34.09
CA GLU A 574 4.68 -14.67 -34.02
C GLU A 574 4.90 -14.08 -35.42
N VAL A 575 5.31 -14.91 -36.40
CA VAL A 575 5.51 -14.47 -37.78
C VAL A 575 4.19 -14.05 -38.44
N VAL A 576 3.11 -14.79 -38.21
CA VAL A 576 1.77 -14.46 -38.72
C VAL A 576 1.29 -13.14 -38.13
N GLU A 577 1.39 -12.97 -36.81
CA GLU A 577 0.93 -11.77 -36.10
C GLU A 577 1.78 -10.54 -36.46
N ALA A 578 3.11 -10.67 -36.48
CA ALA A 578 3.98 -9.59 -36.93
C ALA A 578 3.70 -9.19 -38.40
N SER A 579 3.39 -10.16 -39.25
CA SER A 579 3.02 -9.90 -40.64
C SER A 579 1.64 -9.24 -40.77
N PHE A 580 0.71 -9.58 -39.88
CA PHE A 580 -0.62 -8.98 -39.83
C PHE A 580 -0.58 -7.51 -39.38
N TYR A 581 0.10 -7.22 -38.27
CA TYR A 581 0.16 -5.88 -37.69
C TYR A 581 1.09 -4.92 -38.44
N PHE A 582 2.20 -5.41 -38.98
CA PHE A 582 3.24 -4.54 -39.55
C PHE A 582 3.47 -4.74 -41.04
N GLY A 583 2.89 -5.78 -41.65
CA GLY A 583 3.15 -6.19 -43.01
C GLY A 583 4.26 -7.25 -43.10
N VAL A 584 4.13 -8.13 -44.10
CA VAL A 584 4.98 -9.32 -44.33
C VAL A 584 6.47 -8.98 -44.52
N ASP A 585 6.76 -7.79 -45.04
CA ASP A 585 8.12 -7.34 -45.34
C ASP A 585 8.67 -6.34 -44.31
N SER A 586 7.92 -6.08 -43.24
CA SER A 586 8.37 -5.16 -42.19
C SER A 586 9.62 -5.67 -41.46
N PRO A 587 10.47 -4.77 -40.93
CA PRO A 587 11.59 -5.16 -40.09
C PRO A 587 11.19 -6.08 -38.91
N ARG A 588 9.98 -5.91 -38.36
CA ARG A 588 9.45 -6.72 -37.25
C ARG A 588 9.09 -8.14 -37.69
N ALA A 589 8.39 -8.28 -38.83
CA ALA A 589 8.08 -9.59 -39.40
C ALA A 589 9.36 -10.35 -39.81
N LEU A 590 10.34 -9.65 -40.39
CA LEU A 590 11.65 -10.22 -40.71
C LEU A 590 12.42 -10.63 -39.45
N GLN A 591 12.35 -9.84 -38.36
CA GLN A 591 12.96 -10.19 -37.08
C GLN A 591 12.35 -11.47 -36.49
N ALA A 592 11.01 -11.60 -36.51
CA ALA A 592 10.32 -12.81 -36.05
C ALA A 592 10.76 -14.05 -36.85
N GLN A 593 10.94 -13.90 -38.18
CA GLN A 593 11.43 -14.98 -39.04
C GLN A 593 12.89 -15.37 -38.72
N VAL A 594 13.77 -14.41 -38.43
CA VAL A 594 15.14 -14.67 -37.97
C VAL A 594 15.15 -15.37 -36.60
N CYS A 595 14.30 -14.94 -35.67
CA CYS A 595 14.15 -15.57 -34.36
C CYS A 595 13.63 -17.02 -34.48
N SER A 596 12.67 -17.27 -35.37
CA SER A 596 12.17 -18.61 -35.68
C SER A 596 13.28 -19.52 -36.18
N ALA A 597 14.10 -19.05 -37.13
CA ALA A 597 15.25 -19.78 -37.63
C ALA A 597 16.29 -20.07 -36.53
N CYS A 598 16.53 -19.12 -35.61
CA CYS A 598 17.44 -19.32 -34.47
C CYS A 598 17.04 -20.53 -33.61
N ARG A 599 15.73 -20.70 -33.31
CA ARG A 599 15.23 -21.83 -32.52
C ARG A 599 15.31 -23.15 -33.27
N MET A 600 14.99 -23.15 -34.57
CA MET A 600 15.18 -24.33 -35.43
C MET A 600 16.65 -24.78 -35.44
N ILE A 601 17.60 -23.83 -35.50
CA ILE A 601 19.04 -24.11 -35.43
C ILE A 601 19.45 -24.70 -34.06
N ALA A 602 18.75 -24.32 -32.99
CA ALA A 602 19.03 -24.80 -31.64
C ALA A 602 18.69 -26.28 -31.42
N LYS A 603 17.75 -26.86 -32.20
CA LYS A 603 17.33 -28.27 -32.10
C LYS A 603 18.36 -29.29 -32.62
N ARG A 604 19.29 -28.86 -33.48
CA ARG A 604 20.48 -29.62 -33.95
C ARG A 604 20.21 -30.88 -34.77
N ASP A 605 18.97 -31.21 -35.11
CA ASP A 605 18.68 -32.27 -36.08
C ASP A 605 18.62 -31.72 -37.52
N ASP A 606 18.86 -32.59 -38.49
CA ASP A 606 18.97 -32.20 -39.90
C ASP A 606 17.66 -31.63 -40.47
N GLN A 607 16.50 -32.11 -40.00
CA GLN A 607 15.20 -31.65 -40.48
C GLN A 607 14.97 -30.18 -40.12
N HIS A 608 15.19 -29.79 -38.87
CA HIS A 608 15.02 -28.40 -38.45
C HIS A 608 16.10 -27.48 -39.03
N LEU A 609 17.33 -27.97 -39.22
CA LEU A 609 18.38 -27.18 -39.89
C LEU A 609 18.01 -26.87 -41.35
N ARG A 610 17.44 -27.83 -42.09
CA ARG A 610 16.95 -27.59 -43.46
C ARG A 610 15.77 -26.61 -43.50
N LYS A 611 14.85 -26.70 -42.54
CA LYS A 611 13.75 -25.71 -42.40
C LYS A 611 14.31 -24.31 -42.14
N ALA A 612 15.24 -24.16 -41.19
CA ALA A 612 15.90 -22.90 -40.88
C ALA A 612 16.60 -22.30 -42.11
N GLU A 613 17.26 -23.14 -42.90
CA GLU A 613 17.90 -22.72 -44.15
C GLU A 613 16.87 -22.19 -45.16
N GLY A 614 15.72 -22.86 -45.30
CA GLY A 614 14.62 -22.40 -46.14
C GLY A 614 14.10 -21.02 -45.72
N VAL A 615 13.88 -20.81 -44.42
CA VAL A 615 13.44 -19.53 -43.85
C VAL A 615 14.48 -18.43 -44.11
N LEU A 616 15.75 -18.68 -43.78
CA LEU A 616 16.82 -17.68 -43.97
C LEU A 616 17.02 -17.33 -45.45
N LYS A 617 16.99 -18.31 -46.36
CA LYS A 617 17.05 -18.04 -47.80
C LYS A 617 15.88 -17.19 -48.30
N ALA A 618 14.67 -17.46 -47.83
CA ALA A 618 13.46 -16.74 -48.24
C ALA A 618 13.45 -15.27 -47.79
N ILE A 619 14.23 -14.91 -46.77
CA ILE A 619 14.29 -13.54 -46.25
C ILE A 619 15.58 -12.79 -46.62
N GLY A 620 16.61 -13.49 -47.12
CA GLY A 620 17.95 -12.92 -47.29
C GLY A 620 18.03 -11.70 -48.20
N THR A 621 17.27 -11.67 -49.30
CA THR A 621 17.21 -10.50 -50.20
C THR A 621 16.49 -9.31 -49.55
N ARG A 622 15.42 -9.59 -48.79
CA ARG A 622 14.61 -8.58 -48.08
C ARG A 622 15.34 -7.96 -46.91
N VAL A 623 16.00 -8.78 -46.08
CA VAL A 623 16.88 -8.29 -45.02
C VAL A 623 18.01 -7.41 -45.60
N GLY A 624 18.50 -7.69 -46.81
CA GLY A 624 19.43 -6.82 -47.52
C GLY A 624 18.87 -5.43 -47.85
N ALA A 625 17.67 -5.36 -48.42
CA ALA A 625 17.04 -4.11 -48.81
C ALA A 625 16.56 -3.26 -47.62
N GLU A 626 15.92 -3.90 -46.62
CA GLU A 626 15.31 -3.23 -45.45
C GLU A 626 16.32 -2.89 -44.33
N SER A 627 17.51 -3.48 -44.35
CA SER A 627 18.55 -3.21 -43.33
C SER A 627 19.14 -1.80 -43.34
N ALA A 628 18.81 -0.98 -44.34
CA ALA A 628 19.21 0.44 -44.37
C ALA A 628 18.63 1.22 -43.17
N GLY A 629 17.47 0.81 -42.63
CA GLY A 629 16.84 1.41 -41.46
C GLY A 629 17.07 0.65 -40.14
N ASN A 630 17.47 -0.63 -40.18
CA ASN A 630 17.69 -1.44 -38.98
C ASN A 630 18.99 -2.29 -39.10
N PRO A 631 20.13 -1.70 -38.70
CA PRO A 631 21.42 -2.38 -38.68
C PRO A 631 21.47 -3.70 -37.87
N PHE A 632 20.65 -3.78 -36.82
CA PHE A 632 20.61 -4.93 -35.92
C PHE A 632 20.05 -6.18 -36.60
N LEU A 633 18.98 -6.03 -37.38
CA LEU A 633 18.33 -7.12 -38.09
C LEU A 633 19.32 -7.85 -39.04
N ARG A 634 20.17 -7.09 -39.74
CA ARG A 634 21.18 -7.65 -40.64
C ARG A 634 22.18 -8.52 -39.88
N ILE A 635 22.68 -8.05 -38.75
CA ILE A 635 23.68 -8.77 -37.96
C ILE A 635 23.08 -10.05 -37.37
N CYS A 636 21.86 -9.97 -36.85
CA CYS A 636 21.12 -11.14 -36.36
C CYS A 636 20.94 -12.19 -37.45
N TYR A 637 20.54 -11.76 -38.66
CA TYR A 637 20.43 -12.65 -39.81
C TYR A 637 21.75 -13.36 -40.15
N GLU A 638 22.85 -12.61 -40.30
CA GLU A 638 24.16 -13.18 -40.64
C GLU A 638 24.68 -14.11 -39.53
N LEU A 639 24.42 -13.76 -38.26
CA LEU A 639 24.76 -14.62 -37.13
C LEU A 639 24.01 -15.96 -37.19
N GLN A 640 22.72 -15.95 -37.53
CA GLN A 640 21.97 -17.21 -37.66
C GLN A 640 22.43 -18.03 -38.87
N CYS A 641 22.73 -17.39 -40.00
CA CYS A 641 23.35 -18.06 -41.16
C CYS A 641 24.68 -18.75 -40.78
N ALA A 642 25.55 -18.06 -40.04
CA ALA A 642 26.81 -18.62 -39.59
C ALA A 642 26.61 -19.81 -38.62
N LYS A 643 25.66 -19.70 -37.69
CA LYS A 643 25.32 -20.79 -36.75
C LYS A 643 24.75 -22.00 -37.48
N LEU A 644 23.87 -21.79 -38.45
CA LEU A 644 23.27 -22.84 -39.27
C LEU A 644 24.35 -23.65 -39.97
N TYR A 645 25.23 -23.01 -40.75
CA TYR A 645 26.30 -23.71 -41.47
C TYR A 645 27.24 -24.46 -40.53
N ARG A 646 27.60 -23.85 -39.40
CA ARG A 646 28.40 -24.51 -38.37
C ARG A 646 27.71 -25.74 -37.78
N ARG A 647 26.40 -25.67 -37.49
CA ARG A 647 25.64 -26.83 -36.98
C ARG A 647 25.58 -27.96 -37.99
N ARG A 648 25.34 -27.64 -39.26
CA ARG A 648 25.36 -28.62 -40.34
C ARG A 648 26.75 -29.25 -40.49
N ALA A 649 27.83 -28.47 -40.35
CA ALA A 649 29.19 -29.01 -40.34
C ALA A 649 29.43 -30.01 -39.18
N GLN A 650 28.87 -29.76 -38.00
CA GLN A 650 29.00 -30.66 -36.84
C GLN A 650 28.34 -32.02 -37.06
N ILE A 651 27.28 -32.10 -37.87
CA ILE A 651 26.55 -33.34 -38.16
C ILE A 651 26.86 -33.93 -39.55
N ALA A 652 27.74 -33.29 -40.32
CA ALA A 652 28.10 -33.72 -41.66
C ALA A 652 28.75 -35.12 -41.65
N ALA A 653 28.31 -35.97 -42.58
CA ALA A 653 28.71 -37.37 -42.65
C ALA A 653 30.12 -37.55 -43.22
N SER A 654 30.61 -36.60 -44.02
CA SER A 654 31.94 -36.64 -44.62
C SER A 654 32.80 -35.43 -44.19
N ASP A 655 34.11 -35.64 -44.13
CA ASP A 655 35.06 -34.57 -43.81
C ASP A 655 35.08 -33.47 -44.89
N SER A 656 34.84 -33.83 -46.15
CA SER A 656 34.73 -32.85 -47.25
C SER A 656 33.54 -31.93 -47.08
N GLU A 657 32.38 -32.49 -46.72
CA GLU A 657 31.15 -31.72 -46.44
C GLU A 657 31.32 -30.86 -45.18
N ARG A 658 31.91 -31.41 -44.12
CA ARG A 658 32.25 -30.67 -42.88
C ARG A 658 33.12 -29.45 -43.18
N LYS A 659 34.21 -29.64 -43.94
CA LYS A 659 35.12 -28.56 -44.35
C LYS A 659 34.39 -27.50 -45.19
N GLY A 660 33.58 -27.93 -46.17
CA GLY A 660 32.79 -27.03 -47.02
C GLY A 660 31.86 -26.13 -46.20
N LEU A 661 31.08 -26.73 -45.30
CA LEU A 661 30.12 -26.01 -44.45
C LEU A 661 30.81 -25.10 -43.41
N ALA A 662 31.94 -25.53 -42.84
CA ALA A 662 32.73 -24.68 -41.95
C ALA A 662 33.28 -23.44 -42.68
N ASN A 663 33.74 -23.60 -43.94
CA ASN A 663 34.18 -22.48 -44.77
C ASN A 663 33.03 -21.53 -45.11
N GLU A 664 31.82 -22.03 -45.39
CA GLU A 664 30.64 -21.18 -45.59
C GLU A 664 30.29 -20.38 -44.33
N ALA A 665 30.35 -21.00 -43.14
CA ALA A 665 30.17 -20.28 -41.89
C ALA A 665 31.17 -19.12 -41.73
N LEU A 666 32.45 -19.35 -42.07
CA LEU A 666 33.49 -18.31 -42.02
C LEU A 666 33.27 -17.20 -43.06
N LYS A 667 32.82 -17.53 -44.26
CA LYS A 667 32.46 -16.54 -45.29
C LYS A 667 31.36 -15.60 -44.78
N VAL A 668 30.30 -16.17 -44.20
CA VAL A 668 29.20 -15.39 -43.61
C VAL A 668 29.69 -14.47 -42.49
N VAL A 669 30.50 -15.00 -41.56
CA VAL A 669 31.09 -14.18 -40.49
C VAL A 669 31.92 -13.03 -41.05
N ASN A 670 32.73 -13.26 -42.09
CA ASN A 670 33.54 -12.22 -42.72
C ASN A 670 32.71 -11.18 -43.48
N VAL A 671 31.57 -11.57 -44.04
CA VAL A 671 30.61 -10.62 -44.63
C VAL A 671 30.02 -9.73 -43.53
N ALA A 672 29.57 -10.33 -42.42
CA ALA A 672 29.03 -9.59 -41.29
C ALA A 672 30.04 -8.60 -40.69
N LYS A 673 31.29 -9.04 -40.48
CA LYS A 673 32.38 -8.18 -39.96
C LYS A 673 32.69 -7.00 -40.88
N ARG A 674 32.85 -7.23 -42.18
CA ARG A 674 33.10 -6.14 -43.15
C ARG A 674 31.94 -5.18 -43.23
N TRP A 675 30.71 -5.68 -43.11
CA TRP A 675 29.53 -4.83 -43.07
C TRP A 675 29.51 -3.98 -41.79
N ILE A 676 29.84 -4.55 -40.63
CA ILE A 676 30.00 -3.84 -39.36
C ILE A 676 31.07 -2.75 -39.45
N GLU A 677 32.25 -3.06 -39.99
CA GLU A 677 33.35 -2.10 -40.16
C GLU A 677 32.93 -0.89 -41.01
N LYS A 678 32.24 -1.15 -42.13
CA LYS A 678 31.74 -0.10 -43.06
C LYS A 678 30.62 0.75 -42.47
N ASN A 679 29.86 0.22 -41.51
CA ASN A 679 28.74 0.90 -40.89
C ASN A 679 29.03 1.31 -39.44
N SER A 680 30.30 1.30 -39.03
CA SER A 680 30.75 1.56 -37.66
C SER A 680 30.27 2.90 -37.08
N ALA A 681 30.06 3.91 -37.93
CA ALA A 681 29.52 5.22 -37.53
C ALA A 681 28.04 5.19 -37.12
N ILE A 682 27.28 4.20 -37.59
CA ILE A 682 25.86 3.96 -37.23
C ILE A 682 25.80 3.02 -36.01
N MET A 683 26.94 2.45 -35.59
CA MET A 683 26.99 1.48 -34.51
C MET A 683 27.13 2.13 -33.13
N THR A 684 26.12 1.93 -32.28
CA THR A 684 26.20 2.30 -30.86
C THR A 684 27.04 1.27 -30.08
N SER A 685 27.41 1.60 -28.83
CA SER A 685 28.19 0.72 -27.94
C SER A 685 27.63 -0.71 -27.76
N ASN A 686 26.36 -0.93 -28.07
CA ASN A 686 25.62 -2.18 -27.85
C ASN A 686 25.72 -3.21 -28.99
N GLN A 687 26.22 -2.82 -30.18
CA GLN A 687 26.49 -3.79 -31.25
C GLN A 687 27.80 -4.57 -31.05
N SER A 688 28.55 -4.23 -30.00
CA SER A 688 29.72 -4.98 -29.51
C SER A 688 29.36 -6.41 -29.06
N VAL A 689 28.12 -6.66 -28.59
CA VAL A 689 27.67 -7.98 -28.15
C VAL A 689 27.56 -8.96 -29.32
N TYR A 690 26.94 -8.54 -30.41
CA TYR A 690 26.76 -9.38 -31.60
C TYR A 690 28.06 -9.54 -32.39
N VAL A 691 28.91 -8.51 -32.39
CA VAL A 691 30.31 -8.64 -32.81
C VAL A 691 30.95 -9.78 -32.03
N SER A 692 30.86 -9.78 -30.70
CA SER A 692 31.40 -10.84 -29.83
C SER A 692 30.85 -12.23 -30.19
N TYR A 693 29.56 -12.34 -30.51
CA TYR A 693 28.95 -13.59 -30.98
C TYR A 693 29.47 -14.05 -32.35
N LEU A 694 29.75 -13.13 -33.26
CA LEU A 694 30.39 -13.45 -34.54
C LEU A 694 31.82 -13.96 -34.32
N TRP A 695 32.57 -13.41 -33.37
CA TRP A 695 33.89 -13.91 -32.96
C TRP A 695 33.81 -15.31 -32.34
N VAL A 696 32.78 -15.60 -31.54
CA VAL A 696 32.50 -16.95 -31.02
C VAL A 696 32.20 -17.94 -32.16
N CYS A 697 31.36 -17.54 -33.13
CA CYS A 697 31.06 -18.36 -34.30
C CYS A 697 32.30 -18.63 -35.16
N GLU A 698 33.16 -17.63 -35.36
CA GLU A 698 34.42 -17.77 -36.09
C GLU A 698 35.35 -18.77 -35.41
N LEU A 699 35.56 -18.62 -34.10
CA LEU A 699 36.41 -19.51 -33.30
C LEU A 699 35.94 -20.96 -33.41
N MET A 700 34.62 -21.19 -33.31
CA MET A 700 34.05 -22.53 -33.42
C MET A 700 34.14 -23.11 -34.82
N ALA A 701 33.93 -22.32 -35.87
CA ALA A 701 34.06 -22.78 -37.25
C ALA A 701 35.52 -23.12 -37.59
N LYS A 702 36.47 -22.30 -37.15
CA LYS A 702 37.91 -22.56 -37.24
C LYS A 702 38.31 -23.85 -36.52
N GLY A 703 37.72 -24.13 -35.37
CA GLY A 703 37.94 -25.39 -34.63
C GLY A 703 37.45 -26.66 -35.35
N LEU A 704 36.64 -26.54 -36.41
CA LEU A 704 36.22 -27.67 -37.26
C LEU A 704 37.15 -27.91 -38.46
N LEU A 705 38.14 -27.03 -38.69
CA LEU A 705 39.09 -27.10 -39.79
C LEU A 705 40.46 -27.59 -39.27
N PRO A 706 40.99 -28.73 -39.75
CA PRO A 706 42.22 -29.33 -39.24
C PRO A 706 43.49 -28.54 -39.55
N GLU A 707 43.43 -27.62 -40.52
CA GLU A 707 44.57 -26.82 -41.00
C GLU A 707 44.70 -25.46 -40.28
N THR A 708 43.87 -25.21 -39.26
CA THR A 708 43.89 -23.92 -38.56
C THR A 708 45.04 -23.86 -37.55
N ASP A 709 45.80 -22.76 -37.61
CA ASP A 709 46.84 -22.43 -36.64
C ASP A 709 46.29 -22.40 -35.19
N GLN A 710 46.85 -23.26 -34.34
CA GLN A 710 46.49 -23.37 -32.93
C GLN A 710 46.80 -22.09 -32.14
N GLN A 711 47.82 -21.33 -32.55
CA GLN A 711 48.15 -20.04 -31.94
C GLN A 711 47.05 -19.02 -32.22
N ALA A 712 46.58 -18.92 -33.47
CA ALA A 712 45.46 -18.06 -33.83
C ALA A 712 44.15 -18.43 -33.11
N ILE A 713 43.88 -19.73 -32.89
CA ILE A 713 42.73 -20.20 -32.09
C ILE A 713 42.87 -19.76 -30.62
N SER A 714 44.08 -19.82 -30.06
CA SER A 714 44.36 -19.40 -28.68
C SER A 714 44.15 -17.89 -28.48
N GLU A 715 44.63 -17.07 -29.41
CA GLU A 715 44.45 -15.62 -29.40
C GLU A 715 42.96 -15.23 -29.53
N LEU A 716 42.23 -15.86 -30.45
CA LEU A 716 40.79 -15.67 -30.59
C LEU A 716 40.03 -16.07 -29.31
N ARG A 717 40.42 -17.17 -28.66
CA ARG A 717 39.84 -17.59 -27.37
C ARG A 717 40.09 -16.56 -26.27
N HIS A 718 41.24 -15.91 -26.26
CA HIS A 718 41.54 -14.83 -25.31
C HIS A 718 40.64 -13.61 -25.55
N ILE A 719 40.49 -13.18 -26.80
CA ILE A 719 39.59 -12.06 -27.18
C ILE A 719 38.14 -12.38 -26.79
N VAL A 720 37.65 -13.57 -27.11
CA VAL A 720 36.30 -14.02 -26.76
C VAL A 720 36.09 -14.02 -25.24
N ARG A 721 37.07 -14.45 -24.43
CA ARG A 721 36.98 -14.40 -22.96
C ARG A 721 36.81 -12.97 -22.43
N GLN A 722 37.61 -12.03 -22.94
CA GLN A 722 37.54 -10.63 -22.52
C GLN A 722 36.19 -10.01 -22.88
N LEU A 723 35.71 -10.27 -24.10
CA LEU A 723 34.41 -9.81 -24.57
C LEU A 723 33.26 -10.40 -23.74
N VAL A 724 33.26 -11.71 -23.50
CA VAL A 724 32.23 -12.40 -22.70
C VAL A 724 32.24 -11.95 -21.24
N GLY A 725 33.41 -11.62 -20.67
CA GLY A 725 33.52 -11.09 -19.32
C GLY A 725 32.93 -9.68 -19.14
N ALA A 726 32.79 -8.92 -20.24
CA ALA A 726 32.19 -7.59 -20.26
C ALA A 726 30.68 -7.59 -20.60
N LEU A 727 30.13 -8.72 -21.04
CA LEU A 727 28.70 -8.86 -21.29
C LEU A 727 27.94 -9.09 -19.98
N PRO A 728 26.72 -8.52 -19.82
CA PRO A 728 25.77 -9.01 -18.82
C PRO A 728 25.63 -10.52 -18.99
N ARG A 729 25.94 -11.27 -17.92
CA ARG A 729 26.10 -12.74 -18.00
C ARG A 729 24.85 -13.44 -18.54
N ASP A 730 23.69 -12.82 -18.41
CA ASP A 730 22.39 -13.40 -18.76
C ASP A 730 22.03 -13.22 -20.25
N LEU A 731 22.56 -12.19 -20.93
CA LEU A 731 22.36 -12.02 -22.39
C LEU A 731 23.13 -13.07 -23.21
N ALA A 732 24.25 -13.59 -22.69
CA ALA A 732 25.12 -14.57 -23.35
C ALA A 732 24.41 -15.88 -23.72
N PHE A 733 23.40 -16.27 -22.95
CA PHE A 733 22.75 -17.59 -23.05
C PHE A 733 21.59 -17.65 -24.06
N CYS A 734 21.03 -16.51 -24.48
CA CYS A 734 19.96 -16.47 -25.49
C CYS A 734 20.41 -16.94 -26.88
N HIS A 735 21.73 -17.03 -27.12
CA HIS A 735 22.29 -17.30 -28.43
C HIS A 735 23.26 -18.48 -28.48
N PHE A 736 23.83 -18.92 -27.35
CA PHE A 736 24.75 -20.04 -27.28
C PHE A 736 24.45 -20.91 -26.06
N THR A 737 24.50 -22.22 -26.21
CA THR A 737 24.35 -23.14 -25.08
C THR A 737 25.54 -23.07 -24.13
N GLU A 738 25.36 -23.49 -22.88
CA GLU A 738 26.44 -23.56 -21.88
C GLU A 738 27.66 -24.34 -22.41
N LYS A 739 27.43 -25.46 -23.09
CA LYS A 739 28.49 -26.27 -23.71
C LYS A 739 29.25 -25.47 -24.77
N GLU A 740 28.56 -24.63 -25.55
CA GLU A 740 29.20 -23.79 -26.56
C GLU A 740 30.01 -22.67 -25.94
N MET A 741 29.47 -21.99 -24.93
CA MET A 741 30.21 -20.97 -24.21
C MET A 741 31.44 -21.57 -23.53
N THR A 742 31.34 -22.78 -23.00
CA THR A 742 32.47 -23.55 -22.45
C THR A 742 33.52 -23.85 -23.52
N ILE A 743 33.12 -24.27 -24.72
CA ILE A 743 34.04 -24.52 -25.84
C ILE A 743 34.72 -23.22 -26.30
N ALA A 744 33.94 -22.14 -26.42
CA ALA A 744 34.44 -20.84 -26.89
C ALA A 744 35.39 -20.18 -25.90
N THR A 745 35.11 -20.30 -24.59
CA THR A 745 35.89 -19.65 -23.53
C THR A 745 36.88 -20.60 -22.86
N GLY A 746 36.78 -21.92 -23.02
CA GLY A 746 37.64 -22.89 -22.33
C GLY A 746 37.53 -22.87 -20.79
N VAL A 747 36.45 -22.33 -20.23
CA VAL A 747 36.20 -22.33 -18.77
C VAL A 747 35.15 -23.41 -18.47
N ALA A 748 35.57 -24.49 -17.80
CA ALA A 748 34.73 -25.68 -17.53
C ALA A 748 33.60 -25.45 -16.50
N ARG A 749 33.58 -24.30 -15.84
CA ARG A 749 32.51 -23.90 -14.92
C ARG A 749 31.66 -22.83 -15.61
N GLY A 750 30.60 -23.25 -16.30
CA GLY A 750 29.44 -22.37 -16.46
C GLY A 750 28.96 -21.90 -15.08
N PRO A 751 28.26 -20.75 -14.95
CA PRO A 751 27.78 -20.30 -13.65
C PRO A 751 26.72 -21.29 -13.15
N GLN A 752 27.15 -22.26 -12.31
CA GLN A 752 26.31 -23.30 -11.69
C GLN A 752 25.12 -22.76 -10.85
N ARG A 753 24.94 -21.44 -10.75
CA ARG A 753 23.80 -20.82 -10.06
C ARG A 753 22.61 -20.48 -10.97
N LEU A 754 22.71 -20.62 -12.30
CA LEU A 754 21.68 -20.11 -13.22
C LEU A 754 20.67 -21.14 -13.72
N LEU A 755 20.87 -22.44 -13.49
CA LEU A 755 19.93 -23.49 -13.88
C LEU A 755 19.77 -24.49 -12.74
N SER A 756 19.03 -24.10 -11.70
CA SER A 756 18.48 -25.11 -10.78
C SER A 756 17.35 -25.87 -11.49
N ARG A 757 17.10 -27.11 -11.06
CA ARG A 757 16.26 -28.15 -11.72
C ARG A 757 14.80 -27.78 -12.04
N THR A 758 14.35 -26.54 -11.81
CA THR A 758 12.95 -26.10 -11.98
C THR A 758 12.73 -25.03 -13.06
N GLY A 759 13.73 -24.58 -13.82
CA GLY A 759 13.56 -23.60 -14.90
C GLY A 759 13.71 -24.22 -16.30
N GLY A 760 12.60 -24.36 -17.03
CA GLY A 760 12.54 -24.86 -18.41
C GLY A 760 12.86 -23.80 -19.46
#